data_AF-A0A535TXR3-F1
#
_entry.id   AF-A0A535TXR3-F1
#
_cell.length_a   1.000
_cell.length_b   1.000
_cell.length_c   1.000
_cell.angle_alpha   90.00
_cell.angle_beta   90.00
_cell.angle_gamma   90.00
#
_symmetry.space_group_name_H-M   'P 1'
#
loop_
_entity.id
_entity.type
_entity.pdbx_description
1 polymer ?
#
loop_
_entity_poly.entity_id
_entity_poly.type
_entity_poly.pdbx_seq_one_letter_code
_entity_poly.pdbx_strand_id
1 'polypeptide(L)'
;MPAVLLPNAMTRVSLIVLAVVLVACTGTQAGSTAPSGASALSRPAAIAIPDPSIGPHAIEEARHAATAPLLAPATTAVMPLRAGARPGLLQTFVTPPASPFHREVFGFAPYWSITENAQWDYRLLSTVAFFGITIEANGNFNTTVSGWNQWNSQDLVNTINSAHAAGDRAVVVVKQFNHTTINNLVTSPTNTQAAITNIIAAIQSKGLDGVNIDFEGGTDGFPNVQSGLVNFMSQLSTQVHAKWPTAEVSIDTYSGAASWDLGFFKIDSLSPVVDAMFIMAYDMSFEDVPGHSGPNAPMCASSQRCSVAFTDCTGLATPCYVFNDTTSVTEYLTKAPASKIILGVPYYGYKFSTVGSNPNSAIQPQYPTPIADNYANIVSELSCSLQNRGGGWDSTAQSPWVTWYSPRANDPCGENLWTWRQLYYDTPASLGMKYDLVNQSNLRGAGMWALGYDSGVPDLWNEIAAKLTTVTVWDSVGGRMTADPAIASSASGKLDAFVRGNDNALWHSSWDGTIWSNWESLGGVITSAPAAVAVGTNRVDAFVRGQDNALWHRTWDGTTWANWDSLGGVITTGADATSWGATRMDVFVGGKDNALWHRWWDGTKWQNWEGLGGVVASDPGVTTQGPNTLDVFVRGQDRALWHRSWNGTTWAPWQGLGGVISSSPAVASCGVGKLDVFVLGQDSALYRNGWNGTSWTGWQDQGGQWGGGAAAVCEPGTTTVDVLARALDRSMWHSAMPSS
;
A
#
# COMPACT_ATOMS: atom_id res chain seq x y z
N MET A 1 92.00 5.69 15.04
CA MET A 1 91.44 4.55 14.28
C MET A 1 90.44 3.87 15.19
N PRO A 2 89.17 4.30 15.16
CA PRO A 2 88.22 3.97 16.21
C PRO A 2 87.16 3.00 15.76
N ALA A 3 86.62 2.35 16.77
CA ALA A 3 85.54 1.39 16.74
C ALA A 3 84.32 1.99 17.46
N VAL A 4 83.21 1.24 17.41
CA VAL A 4 82.18 1.13 18.46
C VAL A 4 80.94 2.07 18.38
N LEU A 5 79.79 1.44 18.66
CA LEU A 5 78.45 1.90 19.10
C LEU A 5 77.32 2.17 18.06
N LEU A 6 76.26 1.36 18.17
CA LEU A 6 74.85 1.74 17.95
C LEU A 6 74.43 2.77 19.02
N PRO A 7 73.53 3.75 18.75
CA PRO A 7 72.09 3.51 18.98
C PRO A 7 71.07 4.39 18.18
N ASN A 8 69.80 3.96 18.24
CA ASN A 8 68.54 4.72 18.34
C ASN A 8 68.27 5.96 17.45
N ALA A 9 67.16 5.92 16.69
CA ALA A 9 65.88 6.57 17.05
C ALA A 9 65.04 7.01 15.82
N MET A 10 63.74 6.73 15.92
CA MET A 10 62.59 7.45 15.36
C MET A 10 62.35 7.46 13.83
N THR A 11 61.45 6.55 13.45
CA THR A 11 60.28 6.74 12.56
C THR A 11 60.03 8.16 12.03
N ARG A 12 59.97 8.29 10.69
CA ARG A 12 59.23 9.34 9.99
C ARG A 12 58.16 8.70 9.10
N VAL A 13 56.90 8.90 9.49
CA VAL A 13 55.71 8.76 8.65
C VAL A 13 55.39 10.16 8.12
N SER A 14 55.26 10.29 6.80
CA SER A 14 54.75 11.52 6.17
C SER A 14 53.22 11.48 6.20
N LEU A 15 52.61 12.34 7.01
CA LEU A 15 51.19 12.68 7.00
C LEU A 15 51.00 13.98 6.21
N ILE A 16 50.09 14.00 5.25
CA ILE A 16 49.55 15.23 4.63
C ILE A 16 48.15 15.47 5.20
N VAL A 17 47.92 16.74 5.52
CA VAL A 17 46.91 17.33 6.40
C VAL A 17 45.58 17.58 5.67
N LEU A 18 44.45 17.28 6.34
CA LEU A 18 43.14 17.84 6.03
C LEU A 18 42.75 18.79 7.18
N ALA A 19 42.54 20.08 6.89
CA ALA A 19 42.21 21.10 7.88
C ALA A 19 40.69 21.22 8.07
N VAL A 20 40.25 21.11 9.32
CA VAL A 20 38.92 21.50 9.80
C VAL A 20 39.09 22.78 10.61
N VAL A 21 38.32 23.82 10.30
CA VAL A 21 38.28 25.07 11.08
C VAL A 21 36.96 25.15 11.83
N LEU A 22 37.06 25.21 13.15
CA LEU A 22 36.01 25.49 14.13
C LEU A 22 36.50 26.70 14.94
N VAL A 23 35.71 27.77 15.00
CA VAL A 23 35.87 28.85 15.99
C VAL A 23 34.49 29.27 16.48
N ALA A 24 34.36 29.40 17.80
CA ALA A 24 33.14 29.69 18.57
C ALA A 24 33.16 31.08 19.23
N CYS A 25 32.05 31.39 19.92
CA CYS A 25 31.78 32.46 20.91
C CYS A 25 31.31 33.82 20.33
N THR A 26 30.33 34.56 20.86
CA THR A 26 29.76 34.73 22.21
C THR A 26 28.29 35.21 22.15
N GLY A 27 27.53 35.09 23.25
CA GLY A 27 26.20 35.67 23.41
C GLY A 27 26.19 37.06 24.09
N THR A 28 25.17 37.85 23.78
CA THR A 28 24.63 38.95 24.61
C THR A 28 23.10 39.00 24.45
N GLN A 29 22.37 39.05 25.56
CA GLN A 29 20.93 39.30 25.60
C GLN A 29 20.65 40.82 25.64
N ALA A 30 19.65 41.29 24.89
CA ALA A 30 18.65 42.27 25.33
C ALA A 30 17.66 42.61 24.18
N GLY A 31 16.35 42.67 24.50
CA GLY A 31 15.40 43.57 23.83
C GLY A 31 14.37 42.93 22.90
N SER A 32 13.14 42.80 23.41
CA SER A 32 11.91 42.53 22.68
C SER A 32 11.57 43.61 21.64
N THR A 33 11.25 43.22 20.40
CA THR A 33 10.11 43.72 19.60
C THR A 33 9.90 42.80 18.39
N ALA A 34 8.67 42.38 18.14
CA ALA A 34 8.29 41.66 16.93
C ALA A 34 8.23 42.63 15.73
N PRO A 35 8.69 42.24 14.54
CA PRO A 35 8.16 42.78 13.30
C PRO A 35 7.52 41.66 12.46
N SER A 36 6.22 41.83 12.24
CA SER A 36 5.44 41.24 11.17
C SER A 36 6.04 41.56 9.81
N GLY A 37 6.31 40.54 8.99
CA GLY A 37 6.70 40.71 7.59
C GLY A 37 7.60 39.60 7.06
N ALA A 38 7.10 38.37 7.00
CA ALA A 38 7.71 37.36 6.13
C ALA A 38 7.10 37.49 4.74
N SER A 39 7.83 38.15 3.85
CA SER A 39 7.59 38.12 2.41
C SER A 39 7.61 36.67 1.95
N ALA A 40 6.48 36.19 1.42
CA ALA A 40 6.41 34.88 0.79
C ALA A 40 7.45 34.82 -0.34
N LEU A 41 8.42 33.91 -0.21
CA LEU A 41 9.25 33.50 -1.34
C LEU A 41 8.30 32.86 -2.36
N SER A 42 8.10 33.53 -3.49
CA SER A 42 7.29 33.04 -4.60
C SER A 42 7.84 31.70 -5.09
N ARG A 43 7.02 30.65 -5.00
CA ARG A 43 7.25 29.39 -5.74
C ARG A 43 7.50 29.74 -7.22
N PRO A 44 8.50 29.15 -7.89
CA PRO A 44 8.61 29.26 -9.34
C PRO A 44 7.26 28.88 -9.97
N ALA A 45 6.81 29.64 -10.98
CA ALA A 45 5.62 29.28 -11.73
C ALA A 45 5.79 27.86 -12.29
N ALA A 46 4.79 27.00 -12.12
CA ALA A 46 4.79 25.69 -12.73
C ALA A 46 4.95 25.86 -14.25
N ILE A 47 5.90 25.14 -14.85
CA ILE A 47 6.07 25.11 -16.31
C ILE A 47 4.83 24.43 -16.88
N ALA A 48 4.08 25.15 -17.72
CA ALA A 48 2.93 24.59 -18.43
C ALA A 48 3.42 23.66 -19.53
N ILE A 49 2.98 22.40 -19.51
CA ILE A 49 3.31 21.40 -20.51
C ILE A 49 2.04 21.03 -21.26
N PRO A 50 2.03 21.10 -22.60
CA PRO A 50 0.87 20.71 -23.39
C PRO A 50 0.45 19.27 -23.15
N ASP A 51 -0.82 18.97 -23.41
CA ASP A 51 -1.32 17.59 -23.44
C ASP A 51 -0.71 16.78 -24.60
N PRO A 52 -0.73 15.44 -24.51
CA PRO A 52 -0.34 14.57 -25.60
C PRO A 52 -1.09 14.85 -26.89
N SER A 53 -0.37 14.74 -28.01
CA SER A 53 -0.96 14.87 -29.35
C SER A 53 -1.91 13.72 -29.71
N ILE A 54 -1.70 12.53 -29.12
CA ILE A 54 -2.55 11.34 -29.21
C ILE A 54 -2.47 10.68 -27.83
N GLY A 55 -3.61 10.37 -27.22
CA GLY A 55 -3.64 9.75 -25.91
C GLY A 55 -3.28 8.24 -25.93
N PRO A 56 -2.99 7.66 -24.75
CA PRO A 56 -2.51 6.28 -24.63
C PRO A 56 -3.50 5.23 -25.16
N HIS A 57 -4.78 5.30 -24.79
CA HIS A 57 -5.77 4.32 -25.22
C HIS A 57 -6.14 4.46 -26.70
N ALA A 58 -6.01 5.65 -27.29
CA ALA A 58 -6.16 5.83 -28.74
C ALA A 58 -5.09 5.07 -29.54
N ILE A 59 -3.84 5.06 -29.05
CA ILE A 59 -2.75 4.29 -29.66
C ILE A 59 -3.05 2.79 -29.59
N GLU A 60 -3.51 2.32 -28.44
CA GLU A 60 -3.82 0.90 -28.23
C GLU A 60 -5.04 0.42 -29.02
N GLU A 61 -6.11 1.22 -29.08
CA GLU A 61 -7.27 0.94 -29.93
C GLU A 61 -6.85 0.75 -31.39
N ALA A 62 -6.02 1.65 -31.90
CA ALA A 62 -5.58 1.60 -33.30
C ALA A 62 -4.77 0.33 -33.59
N ARG A 63 -4.01 -0.18 -32.61
CA ARG A 63 -3.24 -1.42 -32.73
C ARG A 63 -4.13 -2.67 -32.79
N HIS A 64 -5.25 -2.68 -32.08
CA HIS A 64 -6.08 -3.87 -31.89
C HIS A 64 -7.40 -3.88 -32.67
N ALA A 65 -7.77 -2.77 -33.32
CA ALA A 65 -9.03 -2.65 -34.07
C ALA A 65 -9.25 -3.79 -35.09
N ALA A 66 -8.18 -4.34 -35.66
CA ALA A 66 -8.21 -5.41 -36.65
C ALA A 66 -8.04 -6.84 -36.08
N THR A 67 -7.69 -6.98 -34.80
CA THR A 67 -7.36 -8.28 -34.16
C THR A 67 -8.46 -8.79 -33.24
N ALA A 68 -9.60 -8.08 -33.19
CA ALA A 68 -10.72 -8.42 -32.33
C ALA A 68 -11.27 -9.83 -32.62
N PRO A 69 -11.48 -10.67 -31.59
CA PRO A 69 -12.02 -12.01 -31.78
C PRO A 69 -13.49 -11.96 -32.24
N LEU A 70 -13.93 -12.96 -33.00
CA LEU A 70 -15.36 -13.16 -33.27
C LEU A 70 -15.97 -13.97 -32.13
N LEU A 71 -16.86 -13.35 -31.35
CA LEU A 71 -17.44 -13.97 -30.16
C LEU A 71 -18.89 -14.42 -30.37
N ALA A 72 -19.29 -15.45 -29.64
CA ALA A 72 -20.66 -15.93 -29.65
C ALA A 72 -21.61 -14.89 -29.00
N PRO A 73 -22.81 -14.68 -29.55
CA PRO A 73 -23.82 -13.84 -28.92
C PRO A 73 -24.18 -14.33 -27.51
N ALA A 74 -24.52 -13.40 -26.62
CA ALA A 74 -25.02 -13.72 -25.29
C ALA A 74 -26.28 -14.60 -25.36
N THR A 75 -26.28 -15.68 -24.59
CA THR A 75 -27.41 -16.61 -24.43
C THR A 75 -27.94 -16.62 -22.99
N THR A 76 -27.16 -16.11 -22.04
CA THR A 76 -27.56 -15.97 -20.63
C THR A 76 -27.72 -14.50 -20.24
N ALA A 77 -28.48 -14.26 -19.17
CA ALA A 77 -28.61 -12.92 -18.59
C ALA A 77 -27.40 -12.57 -17.70
N VAL A 78 -27.19 -11.28 -17.50
CA VAL A 78 -26.29 -10.76 -16.49
C VAL A 78 -26.93 -10.92 -15.10
N MET A 79 -26.12 -11.34 -14.13
CA MET A 79 -26.49 -11.43 -12.73
C MET A 79 -26.32 -10.07 -12.06
N PRO A 80 -27.19 -9.65 -11.13
CA PRO A 80 -26.97 -8.42 -10.38
C PRO A 80 -25.75 -8.54 -9.47
N LEU A 81 -25.11 -7.39 -9.17
CA LEU A 81 -24.08 -7.29 -8.15
C LEU A 81 -24.59 -7.89 -6.82
N ARG A 82 -23.87 -8.85 -6.24
CA ARG A 82 -24.25 -9.44 -4.96
C ARG A 82 -23.90 -8.50 -3.81
N ALA A 83 -24.92 -7.91 -3.18
CA ALA A 83 -24.79 -7.23 -1.89
C ALA A 83 -24.56 -8.26 -0.77
N GLY A 84 -23.34 -8.78 -0.63
CA GLY A 84 -23.03 -9.73 0.44
C GLY A 84 -21.95 -10.74 0.10
N ALA A 85 -20.84 -10.61 0.82
CA ALA A 85 -19.75 -11.57 0.99
C ALA A 85 -19.07 -12.06 -0.30
N ARG A 86 -17.85 -11.57 -0.52
CA ARG A 86 -16.83 -12.35 -1.23
C ARG A 86 -16.83 -13.77 -0.66
N PRO A 87 -16.74 -14.83 -1.48
CA PRO A 87 -16.56 -16.18 -0.99
C PRO A 87 -15.18 -16.33 -0.31
N GLY A 88 -15.07 -15.86 0.91
CA GLY A 88 -14.33 -16.56 1.97
C GLY A 88 -15.30 -17.59 2.56
N LEU A 89 -14.76 -18.73 2.98
CA LEU A 89 -15.48 -19.83 3.60
C LEU A 89 -16.69 -19.39 4.49
N LEU A 90 -17.88 -19.91 4.13
CA LEU A 90 -19.11 -20.14 4.93
C LEU A 90 -19.68 -19.04 5.89
N GLN A 91 -20.74 -18.37 5.39
CA GLN A 91 -22.04 -18.01 6.00
C GLN A 91 -22.22 -17.05 7.23
N THR A 92 -22.72 -15.84 6.88
CA THR A 92 -23.94 -15.09 7.32
C THR A 92 -24.13 -14.71 8.81
N PHE A 93 -24.54 -13.52 9.26
CA PHE A 93 -25.39 -12.40 8.77
C PHE A 93 -24.85 -11.09 9.42
N VAL A 94 -24.80 -9.89 8.83
CA VAL A 94 -25.83 -9.04 8.20
C VAL A 94 -25.16 -8.24 7.07
N THR A 95 -25.92 -7.93 6.02
CA THR A 95 -25.41 -7.47 4.71
C THR A 95 -24.60 -6.14 4.71
N PRO A 96 -23.62 -6.02 3.78
CA PRO A 96 -22.41 -5.17 3.80
C PRO A 96 -22.37 -4.27 2.51
N PRO A 97 -21.25 -3.80 1.86
CA PRO A 97 -19.79 -3.85 2.14
C PRO A 97 -18.93 -2.58 1.76
N ALA A 98 -17.64 -2.59 2.11
CA ALA A 98 -16.56 -2.16 1.19
C ALA A 98 -15.37 -3.13 1.35
N SER A 99 -14.81 -3.54 0.21
CA SER A 99 -13.85 -4.61 -0.11
C SER A 99 -12.80 -5.06 0.94
N PRO A 100 -12.30 -6.31 0.84
CA PRO A 100 -11.00 -6.78 1.37
C PRO A 100 -9.75 -6.00 0.95
N PHE A 101 -9.87 -4.85 0.30
CA PHE A 101 -8.72 -4.07 -0.16
C PHE A 101 -8.56 -2.78 0.62
N HIS A 102 -7.31 -2.40 0.85
CA HIS A 102 -6.96 -1.07 1.37
C HIS A 102 -7.14 0.03 0.31
N ARG A 103 -7.03 -0.34 -0.98
CA ARG A 103 -7.05 0.54 -2.15
C ARG A 103 -7.91 -0.07 -3.25
N GLU A 104 -8.52 0.77 -4.08
CA GLU A 104 -9.17 0.30 -5.31
C GLU A 104 -8.17 -0.37 -6.25
N VAL A 105 -8.59 -1.47 -6.87
CA VAL A 105 -7.88 -2.13 -7.97
C VAL A 105 -8.81 -2.11 -9.19
N PHE A 106 -8.53 -1.20 -10.11
CA PHE A 106 -9.35 -0.92 -11.30
C PHE A 106 -8.75 -1.59 -12.54
N GLY A 107 -9.40 -2.62 -13.08
CA GLY A 107 -8.92 -3.36 -14.25
C GLY A 107 -9.69 -3.02 -15.51
N PHE A 108 -9.00 -2.48 -16.52
CA PHE A 108 -9.56 -2.35 -17.85
C PHE A 108 -9.63 -3.73 -18.52
N ALA A 109 -10.81 -4.07 -19.06
CA ALA A 109 -11.09 -5.26 -19.83
C ALA A 109 -11.33 -4.88 -21.30
N PRO A 110 -10.27 -4.74 -22.12
CA PRO A 110 -10.40 -4.48 -23.55
C PRO A 110 -11.19 -5.55 -24.28
N TYR A 111 -11.99 -5.10 -25.25
CA TYR A 111 -12.79 -6.00 -26.09
C TYR A 111 -11.94 -7.02 -26.88
N TRP A 112 -10.65 -6.75 -27.11
CA TRP A 112 -9.74 -7.67 -27.78
C TRP A 112 -9.14 -8.74 -26.86
N SER A 113 -9.06 -8.51 -25.54
CA SER A 113 -8.55 -9.48 -24.55
C SER A 113 -9.65 -10.15 -23.71
N ILE A 114 -10.93 -9.81 -23.94
CA ILE A 114 -12.04 -10.28 -23.11
C ILE A 114 -12.22 -11.80 -23.06
N THR A 115 -11.68 -12.54 -24.04
CA THR A 115 -11.67 -14.01 -24.02
C THR A 115 -10.80 -14.61 -22.93
N GLU A 116 -9.89 -13.82 -22.35
CA GLU A 116 -9.02 -14.22 -21.25
C GLU A 116 -9.70 -14.05 -19.87
N ASN A 117 -10.99 -13.68 -19.82
CA ASN A 117 -11.71 -13.39 -18.58
C ASN A 117 -11.61 -14.49 -17.51
N ALA A 118 -11.53 -15.76 -17.91
CA ALA A 118 -11.40 -16.88 -16.98
C ALA A 118 -10.03 -16.94 -16.26
N GLN A 119 -9.02 -16.22 -16.75
CA GLN A 119 -7.68 -16.17 -16.17
C GLN A 119 -7.47 -15.01 -15.20
N TRP A 120 -8.38 -14.02 -15.17
CA TRP A 120 -8.23 -12.85 -14.31
C TRP A 120 -8.51 -13.19 -12.85
N ASP A 121 -7.75 -12.61 -11.92
CA ASP A 121 -7.96 -12.81 -10.50
C ASP A 121 -8.96 -11.80 -9.93
N TYR A 122 -10.25 -12.08 -10.10
CA TYR A 122 -11.34 -11.27 -9.55
C TYR A 122 -11.29 -11.14 -8.02
N ARG A 123 -10.52 -11.96 -7.29
CA ARG A 123 -10.35 -11.76 -5.84
C ARG A 123 -9.50 -10.53 -5.52
N LEU A 124 -8.70 -10.09 -6.49
CA LEU A 124 -7.74 -8.99 -6.41
C LEU A 124 -8.22 -7.72 -7.15
N LEU A 125 -9.37 -7.76 -7.82
CA LEU A 125 -10.01 -6.62 -8.47
C LEU A 125 -11.13 -6.07 -7.62
N SER A 126 -11.43 -4.78 -7.77
CA SER A 126 -12.64 -4.14 -7.21
C SER A 126 -13.53 -3.49 -8.26
N THR A 127 -12.97 -3.19 -9.44
CA THR A 127 -13.69 -2.67 -10.59
C THR A 127 -13.16 -3.34 -11.86
N VAL A 128 -14.07 -3.84 -12.69
CA VAL A 128 -13.80 -4.33 -14.04
C VAL A 128 -14.46 -3.39 -15.02
N ALA A 129 -13.65 -2.71 -15.84
CA ALA A 129 -14.10 -1.68 -16.77
C ALA A 129 -14.06 -2.21 -18.21
N PHE A 130 -15.23 -2.52 -18.77
CA PHE A 130 -15.31 -3.01 -20.13
C PHE A 130 -14.97 -1.91 -21.14
N PHE A 131 -13.81 -2.05 -21.78
CA PHE A 131 -13.33 -1.11 -22.78
C PHE A 131 -13.76 -1.57 -24.18
N GLY A 132 -14.76 -0.90 -24.75
CA GLY A 132 -15.25 -1.25 -26.09
C GLY A 132 -16.36 -0.40 -26.70
N ILE A 133 -16.99 0.52 -25.97
CA ILE A 133 -18.11 1.31 -26.51
C ILE A 133 -17.64 2.63 -27.09
N THR A 134 -17.56 2.72 -28.42
CA THR A 134 -17.30 4.00 -29.11
C THR A 134 -18.58 4.82 -29.24
N ILE A 135 -18.53 6.10 -28.87
CA ILE A 135 -19.67 7.04 -29.00
C ILE A 135 -19.44 8.05 -30.12
N GLU A 136 -20.48 8.31 -30.92
CA GLU A 136 -20.46 9.24 -32.05
C GLU A 136 -20.85 10.66 -31.64
N ALA A 137 -20.58 11.65 -32.52
CA ALA A 137 -20.86 13.08 -32.25
C ALA A 137 -22.32 13.38 -31.90
N ASN A 138 -23.26 12.54 -32.37
CA ASN A 138 -24.70 12.67 -32.11
C ASN A 138 -25.16 12.02 -30.79
N GLY A 139 -24.23 11.46 -30.01
CA GLY A 139 -24.49 10.79 -28.75
C GLY A 139 -24.90 9.31 -28.87
N ASN A 140 -24.96 8.74 -30.08
CA ASN A 140 -25.25 7.32 -30.28
C ASN A 140 -23.98 6.47 -30.24
N PHE A 141 -24.11 5.22 -29.81
CA PHE A 141 -23.00 4.27 -29.90
C PHE A 141 -22.78 3.82 -31.33
N ASN A 142 -21.52 3.67 -31.72
CA ASN A 142 -21.15 3.10 -33.00
C ASN A 142 -21.35 1.58 -32.95
N THR A 143 -22.39 1.10 -33.63
CA THR A 143 -22.73 -0.32 -33.64
C THR A 143 -22.02 -1.13 -34.72
N THR A 144 -21.06 -0.53 -35.44
CA THR A 144 -20.38 -1.15 -36.59
C THR A 144 -18.94 -1.55 -36.30
N VAL A 145 -18.40 -1.14 -35.15
CA VAL A 145 -17.03 -1.44 -34.71
C VAL A 145 -16.99 -2.70 -33.85
N SER A 146 -15.83 -3.35 -33.82
CA SER A 146 -15.62 -4.62 -33.11
C SER A 146 -16.07 -4.56 -31.65
N GLY A 147 -15.76 -3.49 -30.90
CA GLY A 147 -16.18 -3.36 -29.50
C GLY A 147 -17.70 -3.49 -29.27
N TRP A 148 -18.55 -3.13 -30.25
CA TRP A 148 -19.99 -3.33 -30.16
C TRP A 148 -20.43 -4.79 -30.34
N ASN A 149 -19.72 -5.56 -31.17
CA ASN A 149 -19.98 -6.99 -31.28
C ASN A 149 -19.71 -7.68 -29.93
N GLN A 150 -18.62 -7.30 -29.28
CA GLN A 150 -18.20 -7.79 -27.97
C GLN A 150 -19.16 -7.37 -26.85
N TRP A 151 -19.72 -6.16 -26.92
CA TRP A 151 -20.79 -5.73 -26.04
C TRP A 151 -21.98 -6.70 -26.00
N ASN A 152 -22.24 -7.39 -27.12
CA ASN A 152 -23.35 -8.34 -27.22
C ASN A 152 -22.92 -9.81 -27.03
N SER A 153 -21.67 -10.06 -26.61
CA SER A 153 -21.10 -11.40 -26.49
C SER A 153 -21.43 -12.10 -25.17
N GLN A 154 -21.36 -13.43 -25.19
CA GLN A 154 -21.42 -14.26 -23.98
C GLN A 154 -20.21 -14.04 -23.07
N ASP A 155 -19.03 -13.76 -23.63
CA ASP A 155 -17.82 -13.46 -22.84
C ASP A 155 -17.99 -12.21 -21.98
N LEU A 156 -18.60 -11.14 -22.50
CA LEU A 156 -18.91 -9.97 -21.66
C LEU A 156 -19.89 -10.33 -20.53
N VAL A 157 -20.90 -11.15 -20.81
CA VAL A 157 -21.81 -11.62 -19.76
C VAL A 157 -21.06 -12.43 -18.70
N ASN A 158 -20.14 -13.31 -19.10
CA ASN A 158 -19.31 -14.08 -18.18
C ASN A 158 -18.41 -13.17 -17.35
N THR A 159 -17.76 -12.19 -17.96
CA THR A 159 -16.94 -11.18 -17.29
C THR A 159 -17.71 -10.43 -16.21
N ILE A 160 -18.89 -9.91 -16.55
CA ILE A 160 -19.73 -9.17 -15.60
C ILE A 160 -20.18 -10.10 -14.47
N ASN A 161 -20.60 -11.33 -14.81
CA ASN A 161 -21.04 -12.31 -13.80
C ASN A 161 -19.91 -12.71 -12.85
N SER A 162 -18.68 -12.87 -13.35
CA SER A 162 -17.50 -13.15 -12.52
C SER A 162 -17.18 -11.99 -11.59
N ALA A 163 -17.17 -10.75 -12.09
CA ALA A 163 -16.98 -9.55 -11.27
C ALA A 163 -18.06 -9.43 -10.18
N HIS A 164 -19.34 -9.51 -10.56
CA HIS A 164 -20.45 -9.42 -9.62
C HIS A 164 -20.48 -10.58 -8.62
N ALA A 165 -20.03 -11.78 -9.00
CA ALA A 165 -19.89 -12.92 -8.10
C ALA A 165 -18.75 -12.72 -7.09
N ALA A 166 -17.68 -12.02 -7.48
CA ALA A 166 -16.59 -11.59 -6.60
C ALA A 166 -16.92 -10.32 -5.78
N GLY A 167 -18.06 -9.67 -6.05
CA GLY A 167 -18.49 -8.45 -5.38
C GLY A 167 -17.83 -7.18 -5.93
N ASP A 168 -17.27 -7.25 -7.14
CA ASP A 168 -16.59 -6.16 -7.81
C ASP A 168 -17.55 -5.41 -8.72
N ARG A 169 -17.31 -4.11 -8.90
CA ARG A 169 -18.08 -3.29 -9.82
C ARG A 169 -17.81 -3.72 -11.25
N ALA A 170 -18.83 -3.83 -12.08
CA ALA A 170 -18.65 -3.86 -13.54
C ALA A 170 -19.11 -2.52 -14.13
N VAL A 171 -18.21 -1.78 -14.77
CA VAL A 171 -18.51 -0.49 -15.41
C VAL A 171 -18.31 -0.56 -16.92
N VAL A 172 -19.07 0.22 -17.68
CA VAL A 172 -18.85 0.39 -19.13
C VAL A 172 -17.88 1.54 -19.36
N VAL A 173 -16.87 1.35 -20.20
CA VAL A 173 -16.03 2.45 -20.70
C VAL A 173 -16.64 2.95 -22.01
N VAL A 174 -16.94 4.25 -22.04
CA VAL A 174 -17.45 4.94 -23.23
C VAL A 174 -16.36 5.85 -23.76
N LYS A 175 -15.88 5.55 -24.96
CA LYS A 175 -14.66 6.12 -25.51
C LYS A 175 -14.86 6.91 -26.79
N GLN A 176 -14.00 7.93 -26.99
CA GLN A 176 -13.89 8.68 -28.24
C GLN A 176 -12.54 9.40 -28.29
N PHE A 177 -11.84 9.32 -29.43
CA PHE A 177 -10.47 9.82 -29.59
C PHE A 177 -10.31 10.86 -30.71
N ASN A 178 -11.41 11.25 -31.36
CA ASN A 178 -11.42 12.28 -32.38
C ASN A 178 -11.82 13.65 -31.80
N HIS A 179 -10.92 14.63 -31.86
CA HIS A 179 -11.10 15.94 -31.22
C HIS A 179 -12.40 16.65 -31.65
N THR A 180 -12.69 16.67 -32.96
CA THR A 180 -13.90 17.29 -33.51
C THR A 180 -15.17 16.61 -32.99
N THR A 181 -15.14 15.28 -32.93
CA THR A 181 -16.27 14.47 -32.46
C THR A 181 -16.54 14.72 -30.99
N ILE A 182 -15.48 14.72 -30.15
CA ILE A 182 -15.59 15.04 -28.73
C ILE A 182 -16.14 16.46 -28.53
N ASN A 183 -15.57 17.45 -29.22
CA ASN A 183 -16.06 18.84 -29.13
C ASN A 183 -17.55 18.94 -29.46
N ASN A 184 -18.00 18.35 -30.57
CA ASN A 184 -19.40 18.37 -30.97
C ASN A 184 -20.33 17.64 -29.99
N LEU A 185 -19.81 16.62 -29.30
CA LEU A 185 -20.54 15.85 -28.30
C LEU A 185 -20.75 16.66 -27.01
N VAL A 186 -19.67 17.24 -26.47
CA VAL A 186 -19.65 17.87 -25.13
C VAL A 186 -20.08 19.34 -25.15
N THR A 187 -20.09 20.00 -26.31
CA THR A 187 -20.51 21.42 -26.42
C THR A 187 -21.93 21.60 -26.96
N SER A 188 -22.58 20.52 -27.41
CA SER A 188 -23.98 20.54 -27.88
C SER A 188 -24.92 19.97 -26.80
N PRO A 189 -25.85 20.76 -26.25
CA PRO A 189 -26.79 20.27 -25.24
C PRO A 189 -27.60 19.05 -25.71
N THR A 190 -28.01 19.03 -26.99
CA THR A 190 -28.76 17.91 -27.57
C THR A 190 -27.92 16.64 -27.63
N ASN A 191 -26.67 16.73 -28.11
CA ASN A 191 -25.80 15.56 -28.24
C ASN A 191 -25.36 15.05 -26.86
N THR A 192 -25.04 15.96 -25.94
CA THR A 192 -24.74 15.63 -24.53
C THR A 192 -25.89 14.85 -23.89
N GLN A 193 -27.14 15.33 -24.01
CA GLN A 193 -28.27 14.64 -23.42
C GLN A 193 -28.57 13.29 -24.11
N ALA A 194 -28.40 13.20 -25.43
CA ALA A 194 -28.53 11.94 -26.16
C ALA A 194 -27.50 10.91 -25.68
N ALA A 195 -26.25 11.33 -25.51
CA ALA A 195 -25.17 10.51 -24.97
C ALA A 195 -25.49 10.00 -23.56
N ILE A 196 -25.86 10.90 -22.63
CA ILE A 196 -26.21 10.53 -21.25
C ILE A 196 -27.38 9.53 -21.23
N THR A 197 -28.38 9.73 -22.10
CA THR A 197 -29.52 8.83 -22.23
C THR A 197 -29.08 7.42 -22.66
N ASN A 198 -28.20 7.33 -23.67
CA ASN A 198 -27.67 6.06 -24.16
C ASN A 198 -26.76 5.36 -23.14
N ILE A 199 -25.96 6.13 -22.39
CA ILE A 199 -25.11 5.62 -21.31
C ILE A 199 -25.96 5.02 -20.19
N ILE A 200 -26.98 5.74 -19.73
CA ILE A 200 -27.92 5.24 -18.71
C ILE A 200 -28.63 3.97 -19.21
N ALA A 201 -29.03 3.94 -20.49
CA ALA A 201 -29.64 2.75 -21.07
C ALA A 201 -28.65 1.56 -21.12
N ALA A 202 -27.37 1.80 -21.43
CA ALA A 202 -26.34 0.76 -21.39
C ALA A 202 -26.16 0.19 -19.98
N ILE A 203 -26.02 1.06 -18.96
CA ILE A 203 -25.93 0.67 -17.54
C ILE A 203 -27.13 -0.21 -17.17
N GLN A 204 -28.34 0.26 -17.47
CA GLN A 204 -29.57 -0.48 -17.17
C GLN A 204 -29.66 -1.82 -17.89
N SER A 205 -29.25 -1.90 -19.16
CA SER A 205 -29.41 -3.08 -20.02
C SER A 205 -28.62 -4.30 -19.54
N LYS A 206 -27.51 -4.07 -18.83
CA LYS A 206 -26.62 -5.12 -18.31
C LYS A 206 -26.49 -5.08 -16.79
N GLY A 207 -27.27 -4.24 -16.10
CA GLY A 207 -27.19 -4.10 -14.65
C GLY A 207 -25.79 -3.72 -14.17
N LEU A 208 -25.11 -2.83 -14.88
CA LEU A 208 -23.77 -2.37 -14.56
C LEU A 208 -23.79 -1.43 -13.34
N ASP A 209 -22.63 -1.29 -12.71
CA ASP A 209 -22.43 -0.50 -11.51
C ASP A 209 -21.87 0.89 -11.79
N GLY A 210 -21.89 1.33 -13.05
CA GLY A 210 -21.34 2.64 -13.41
C GLY A 210 -20.86 2.76 -14.84
N VAL A 211 -20.17 3.88 -15.08
CA VAL A 211 -19.55 4.24 -16.35
C VAL A 211 -18.20 4.91 -16.10
N ASN A 212 -17.23 4.55 -16.93
CA ASN A 212 -15.98 5.29 -17.10
C ASN A 212 -16.03 6.02 -18.47
N ILE A 213 -15.60 7.28 -18.50
CA ILE A 213 -15.48 8.06 -19.73
C ILE A 213 -14.01 8.15 -20.14
N ASP A 214 -13.70 7.69 -21.34
CA ASP A 214 -12.37 7.75 -21.91
C ASP A 214 -12.35 8.59 -23.19
N PHE A 215 -12.31 9.91 -22.99
CA PHE A 215 -12.23 10.88 -24.08
C PHE A 215 -10.82 11.44 -24.16
N GLU A 216 -10.08 11.03 -25.18
CA GLU A 216 -8.74 11.53 -25.43
C GLU A 216 -8.77 12.57 -26.55
N GLY A 217 -8.69 13.84 -26.16
CA GLY A 217 -8.68 14.97 -27.09
C GLY A 217 -7.70 16.07 -26.70
N GLY A 218 -7.74 17.16 -27.47
CA GLY A 218 -6.97 18.37 -27.24
C GLY A 218 -7.81 19.63 -27.43
N THR A 219 -7.27 20.77 -26.99
CA THR A 219 -7.96 22.07 -27.05
C THR A 219 -7.75 22.83 -28.36
N ASP A 220 -6.83 22.38 -29.22
CA ASP A 220 -6.44 23.06 -30.44
C ASP A 220 -7.62 23.23 -31.41
N GLY A 221 -8.04 24.48 -31.63
CA GLY A 221 -9.20 24.80 -32.46
C GLY A 221 -10.57 24.64 -31.77
N PHE A 222 -10.60 24.24 -30.50
CA PHE A 222 -11.83 23.94 -29.75
C PHE A 222 -11.89 24.67 -28.39
N PRO A 223 -12.08 26.00 -28.36
CA PRO A 223 -11.95 26.80 -27.14
C PRO A 223 -12.95 26.48 -26.02
N ASN A 224 -14.05 25.77 -26.33
CA ASN A 224 -15.09 25.42 -25.37
C ASN A 224 -15.08 23.94 -24.98
N VAL A 225 -14.17 23.12 -25.51
CA VAL A 225 -14.21 21.68 -25.27
C VAL A 225 -13.95 21.32 -23.81
N GLN A 226 -13.01 22.02 -23.15
CA GLN A 226 -12.68 21.81 -21.74
C GLN A 226 -13.89 22.08 -20.82
N SER A 227 -14.56 23.22 -20.98
CA SER A 227 -15.75 23.56 -20.19
C SER A 227 -16.95 22.69 -20.57
N GLY A 228 -17.08 22.32 -21.85
CA GLY A 228 -18.06 21.36 -22.32
C GLY A 228 -17.89 19.99 -21.67
N LEU A 229 -16.66 19.50 -21.54
CA LEU A 229 -16.36 18.21 -20.89
C LEU A 229 -16.73 18.24 -19.40
N VAL A 230 -16.38 19.30 -18.66
CA VAL A 230 -16.79 19.46 -17.26
C VAL A 230 -18.33 19.46 -17.13
N ASN A 231 -19.03 20.16 -18.03
CA ASN A 231 -20.49 20.20 -18.05
C ASN A 231 -21.10 18.83 -18.38
N PHE A 232 -20.53 18.12 -19.35
CA PHE A 232 -20.92 16.75 -19.71
C PHE A 232 -20.79 15.81 -18.50
N MET A 233 -19.64 15.80 -17.82
CA MET A 233 -19.41 14.95 -16.65
C MET A 233 -20.35 15.31 -15.49
N SER A 234 -20.57 16.60 -15.25
CA SER A 234 -21.51 17.07 -14.21
C SER A 234 -22.94 16.58 -14.44
N GLN A 235 -23.44 16.69 -15.68
CA GLN A 235 -24.77 16.21 -16.04
C GLN A 235 -24.86 14.68 -16.00
N LEU A 236 -23.81 13.98 -16.47
CA LEU A 236 -23.74 12.53 -16.46
C LEU A 236 -23.81 11.99 -15.03
N SER A 237 -22.91 12.45 -14.14
CA SER A 237 -22.86 12.02 -12.74
C SER A 237 -24.19 12.28 -12.03
N THR A 238 -24.75 13.48 -12.19
CA THR A 238 -26.05 13.84 -11.60
C THR A 238 -27.17 12.88 -12.03
N GLN A 239 -27.26 12.57 -13.33
CA GLN A 239 -28.34 11.73 -13.85
C GLN A 239 -28.12 10.23 -13.55
N VAL A 240 -26.87 9.76 -13.52
CA VAL A 240 -26.53 8.39 -13.12
C VAL A 240 -26.82 8.19 -11.63
N HIS A 241 -26.33 9.07 -10.75
CA HIS A 241 -26.54 8.96 -9.30
C HIS A 241 -27.99 9.17 -8.87
N ALA A 242 -28.78 9.94 -9.64
CA ALA A 242 -30.23 10.04 -9.42
C ALA A 242 -30.97 8.70 -9.61
N LYS A 243 -30.43 7.81 -10.46
CA LYS A 243 -30.98 6.45 -10.69
C LYS A 243 -30.32 5.41 -9.80
N TRP A 244 -29.00 5.50 -9.64
CA TRP A 244 -28.18 4.55 -8.89
C TRP A 244 -27.20 5.33 -8.00
N PRO A 245 -27.57 5.65 -6.75
CA PRO A 245 -26.75 6.48 -5.86
C PRO A 245 -25.36 5.93 -5.53
N THR A 246 -25.14 4.63 -5.76
CA THR A 246 -23.87 3.94 -5.52
C THR A 246 -23.09 3.65 -6.81
N ALA A 247 -23.62 4.04 -7.97
CA ALA A 247 -22.94 3.80 -9.23
C ALA A 247 -21.70 4.68 -9.35
N GLU A 248 -20.64 4.13 -9.95
CA GLU A 248 -19.40 4.84 -10.21
C GLU A 248 -19.50 5.65 -11.52
N VAL A 249 -19.13 6.92 -11.46
CA VAL A 249 -18.89 7.76 -12.63
C VAL A 249 -17.45 8.27 -12.59
N SER A 250 -16.59 7.67 -13.40
CA SER A 250 -15.16 7.98 -13.48
C SER A 250 -14.76 8.52 -14.86
N ILE A 251 -13.58 9.12 -14.95
CA ILE A 251 -13.00 9.63 -16.20
C ILE A 251 -11.50 9.32 -16.28
N ASP A 252 -11.04 8.95 -17.47
CA ASP A 252 -9.63 8.76 -17.76
C ASP A 252 -8.99 10.09 -18.13
N THR A 253 -7.78 10.34 -17.61
CA THR A 253 -7.11 11.64 -17.69
C THR A 253 -5.61 11.45 -17.98
N TYR A 254 -4.99 12.41 -18.65
CA TYR A 254 -3.56 12.34 -18.96
C TYR A 254 -2.69 12.50 -17.72
N SER A 255 -1.52 11.84 -17.72
CA SER A 255 -0.51 11.95 -16.66
C SER A 255 -0.11 13.39 -16.33
N GLY A 256 -0.08 14.27 -17.34
CA GLY A 256 0.27 15.68 -17.22
C GLY A 256 -0.87 16.66 -16.88
N ALA A 257 -2.13 16.23 -16.90
CA ALA A 257 -3.24 17.17 -17.00
C ALA A 257 -3.40 18.12 -15.80
N ALA A 258 -2.99 17.70 -14.60
CA ALA A 258 -3.02 18.57 -13.41
C ALA A 258 -1.96 19.70 -13.43
N SER A 259 -0.96 19.63 -14.33
CA SER A 259 0.10 20.63 -14.46
C SER A 259 -0.34 21.89 -15.23
N TRP A 260 -1.40 21.79 -16.05
CA TRP A 260 -1.77 22.83 -17.01
C TRP A 260 -3.28 23.07 -17.08
N ASP A 261 -3.73 24.17 -16.45
CA ASP A 261 -5.16 24.53 -16.38
C ASP A 261 -5.80 24.93 -17.73
N LEU A 262 -5.02 25.11 -18.81
CA LEU A 262 -5.55 25.38 -20.16
C LEU A 262 -5.59 24.13 -21.04
N GLY A 263 -5.22 22.96 -20.51
CA GLY A 263 -5.30 21.69 -21.22
C GLY A 263 -6.73 21.19 -21.40
N PHE A 264 -6.87 20.01 -21.98
CA PHE A 264 -8.13 19.37 -22.29
C PHE A 264 -8.92 19.03 -21.02
N PHE A 265 -8.24 18.62 -19.95
CA PHE A 265 -8.85 18.30 -18.65
C PHE A 265 -8.60 19.40 -17.63
N LYS A 266 -9.67 19.91 -17.03
CA LYS A 266 -9.59 20.86 -15.91
C LYS A 266 -9.81 20.16 -14.57
N ILE A 267 -8.74 19.68 -13.96
CA ILE A 267 -8.79 18.75 -12.82
C ILE A 267 -9.54 19.31 -11.61
N ASP A 268 -9.34 20.58 -11.24
CA ASP A 268 -10.06 21.19 -10.11
C ASP A 268 -11.58 21.33 -10.33
N SER A 269 -12.01 21.34 -11.58
CA SER A 269 -13.40 21.48 -11.99
C SER A 269 -14.07 20.14 -12.26
N LEU A 270 -13.30 19.12 -12.65
CA LEU A 270 -13.74 17.72 -12.76
C LEU A 270 -13.86 17.06 -11.37
N SER A 271 -12.90 17.31 -10.49
CA SER A 271 -12.83 16.77 -9.13
C SER A 271 -14.17 16.79 -8.37
N PRO A 272 -14.94 17.89 -8.28
CA PRO A 272 -16.21 17.89 -7.56
C PRO A 272 -17.35 17.11 -8.23
N VAL A 273 -17.25 16.81 -9.53
CA VAL A 273 -18.36 16.27 -10.33
C VAL A 273 -18.19 14.81 -10.77
N VAL A 274 -17.04 14.18 -10.50
CA VAL A 274 -16.79 12.75 -10.76
C VAL A 274 -16.47 12.01 -9.48
N ASP A 275 -16.66 10.69 -9.46
CA ASP A 275 -16.30 9.84 -8.32
C ASP A 275 -14.80 9.52 -8.30
N ALA A 276 -14.19 9.37 -9.48
CA ALA A 276 -12.76 9.15 -9.64
C ALA A 276 -12.23 9.72 -10.96
N MET A 277 -10.94 10.05 -10.95
CA MET A 277 -10.11 10.28 -12.12
C MET A 277 -9.05 9.20 -12.15
N PHE A 278 -8.99 8.47 -13.27
CA PHE A 278 -7.95 7.50 -13.56
C PHE A 278 -6.83 8.22 -14.30
N ILE A 279 -5.63 8.25 -13.74
CA ILE A 279 -4.46 8.84 -14.39
C ILE A 279 -3.85 7.79 -15.29
N MET A 280 -3.87 8.00 -16.60
CA MET A 280 -3.17 7.15 -17.56
C MET A 280 -1.66 7.43 -17.49
N ALA A 281 -1.02 6.91 -16.43
CA ALA A 281 0.38 7.15 -16.12
C ALA A 281 1.30 6.18 -16.85
N TYR A 282 1.22 6.22 -18.19
CA TYR A 282 2.01 5.41 -19.12
C TYR A 282 2.10 6.13 -20.47
N ASP A 283 2.85 5.56 -21.41
CA ASP A 283 3.22 6.14 -22.70
C ASP A 283 4.00 7.48 -22.59
N MET A 284 4.61 7.73 -21.43
CA MET A 284 5.30 8.99 -21.12
C MET A 284 6.59 9.17 -21.93
N SER A 285 7.26 8.06 -22.27
CA SER A 285 8.55 8.09 -23.00
C SER A 285 8.51 8.87 -24.31
N PHE A 286 7.36 8.91 -24.99
CA PHE A 286 7.24 9.55 -26.30
C PHE A 286 7.38 11.07 -26.22
N GLU A 287 7.05 11.65 -25.07
CA GLU A 287 7.22 13.07 -24.80
C GLU A 287 8.51 13.37 -24.04
N ASP A 288 8.88 12.50 -23.10
CA ASP A 288 10.09 12.67 -22.29
C ASP A 288 11.38 12.53 -23.12
N VAL A 289 11.43 11.56 -24.03
CA VAL A 289 12.64 11.26 -24.82
C VAL A 289 12.34 11.04 -26.31
N PRO A 290 11.85 12.05 -27.04
CA PRO A 290 11.45 11.90 -28.43
C PRO A 290 12.58 11.36 -29.31
N GLY A 291 12.27 10.36 -30.14
CA GLY A 291 13.23 9.73 -31.06
C GLY A 291 14.25 8.81 -30.39
N HIS A 292 14.13 8.56 -29.08
CA HIS A 292 14.98 7.65 -28.33
C HIS A 292 14.14 6.57 -27.66
N SER A 293 14.79 5.47 -27.28
CA SER A 293 14.17 4.48 -26.39
C SER A 293 14.00 5.06 -24.98
N GLY A 294 13.02 4.56 -24.21
CA GLY A 294 12.80 5.05 -22.86
C GLY A 294 11.74 4.30 -22.08
N PRO A 295 11.65 4.56 -20.76
CA PRO A 295 10.70 3.92 -19.85
C PRO A 295 9.27 4.30 -20.17
N ASN A 296 8.38 3.30 -20.25
CA ASN A 296 6.96 3.51 -20.55
C ASN A 296 6.27 4.39 -19.50
N ALA A 297 6.52 4.09 -18.23
CA ALA A 297 5.93 4.76 -17.08
C ALA A 297 7.02 4.97 -16.01
N PRO A 298 7.91 5.96 -16.19
CA PRO A 298 8.97 6.22 -15.23
C PRO A 298 8.41 6.71 -13.89
N MET A 299 9.08 6.34 -12.80
CA MET A 299 8.93 6.97 -11.49
C MET A 299 10.20 7.73 -11.14
N CYS A 300 10.09 9.00 -10.73
CA CYS A 300 11.23 9.77 -10.21
C CYS A 300 11.24 9.77 -8.68
N ALA A 301 12.44 9.77 -8.07
CA ALA A 301 12.60 9.92 -6.61
C ALA A 301 12.24 11.32 -6.09
N SER A 302 12.20 12.32 -6.97
CA SER A 302 11.81 13.71 -6.65
C SER A 302 10.43 14.00 -7.22
N SER A 303 9.58 14.64 -6.42
CA SER A 303 8.28 15.17 -6.83
C SER A 303 8.37 16.52 -7.55
N GLN A 304 9.57 17.10 -7.65
CA GLN A 304 9.78 18.38 -8.33
C GLN A 304 9.95 18.15 -9.84
N ARG A 305 9.08 18.78 -10.64
CA ARG A 305 9.18 18.80 -12.11
C ARG A 305 10.53 19.34 -12.56
N CYS A 306 11.16 18.64 -13.50
CA CYS A 306 12.38 19.09 -14.16
C CYS A 306 12.06 20.09 -15.26
N SER A 307 12.95 21.07 -15.41
CA SER A 307 12.77 22.16 -16.38
C SER A 307 13.14 21.79 -17.82
N VAL A 308 13.88 20.70 -18.03
CA VAL A 308 14.26 20.13 -19.34
C VAL A 308 14.45 18.61 -19.24
N ALA A 309 14.01 17.86 -20.24
CA ALA A 309 14.38 16.45 -20.41
C ALA A 309 15.77 16.35 -21.08
N PHE A 310 16.68 15.61 -20.44
CA PHE A 310 18.04 15.22 -20.87
C PHE A 310 19.03 16.31 -21.37
N THR A 311 20.22 16.34 -20.76
CA THR A 311 21.45 16.83 -21.41
C THR A 311 22.57 15.86 -21.00
N ASP A 312 23.21 15.20 -21.96
CA ASP A 312 24.39 14.34 -21.76
C ASP A 312 25.42 14.65 -22.87
N CYS A 313 26.70 14.94 -22.61
CA CYS A 313 27.78 13.94 -22.46
C CYS A 313 28.97 14.34 -21.57
N THR A 314 28.96 15.47 -20.82
CA THR A 314 30.15 15.85 -20.00
C THR A 314 29.94 16.83 -18.81
N GLY A 315 28.75 17.09 -18.26
CA GLY A 315 28.69 18.23 -17.32
C GLY A 315 27.53 18.40 -16.34
N LEU A 316 27.02 17.30 -15.77
CA LEU A 316 26.24 17.21 -14.53
C LEU A 316 24.89 17.94 -14.46
N ALA A 317 23.84 17.20 -14.85
CA ALA A 317 22.49 17.28 -14.28
C ALA A 317 21.99 15.83 -14.10
N THR A 318 21.27 15.55 -12.99
CA THR A 318 20.64 14.25 -12.73
C THR A 318 19.71 13.88 -13.89
N PRO A 319 19.72 12.63 -14.41
CA PRO A 319 18.71 12.22 -15.40
C PRO A 319 17.33 12.49 -14.78
N CYS A 320 16.41 13.05 -15.56
CA CYS A 320 15.07 13.37 -15.07
C CYS A 320 14.03 13.22 -16.16
N TYR A 321 12.91 12.58 -15.80
CA TYR A 321 11.72 12.43 -16.63
C TYR A 321 10.69 13.50 -16.24
N VAL A 322 10.26 14.27 -17.23
CA VAL A 322 9.35 15.40 -17.07
C VAL A 322 7.96 14.90 -16.69
N PHE A 323 7.51 13.85 -17.36
CA PHE A 323 6.36 13.05 -16.95
C PHE A 323 6.86 11.86 -16.14
N ASN A 324 6.27 11.64 -14.97
CA ASN A 324 6.54 10.48 -14.14
C ASN A 324 5.45 10.33 -13.09
N ASP A 325 5.29 9.12 -12.57
CA ASP A 325 4.20 8.78 -11.64
C ASP A 325 4.20 9.67 -10.38
N THR A 326 5.37 9.89 -9.77
CA THR A 326 5.52 10.70 -8.54
C THR A 326 5.07 12.15 -8.75
N THR A 327 5.48 12.76 -9.85
CA THR A 327 5.08 14.12 -10.23
C THR A 327 3.59 14.18 -10.53
N SER A 328 3.08 13.27 -11.37
CA SER A 328 1.65 13.23 -11.73
C SER A 328 0.78 13.15 -10.49
N VAL A 329 1.07 12.21 -9.57
CA VAL A 329 0.35 12.08 -8.30
C VAL A 329 0.41 13.38 -7.49
N THR A 330 1.61 13.95 -7.32
CA THR A 330 1.81 15.18 -6.52
C THR A 330 0.94 16.33 -7.05
N GLU A 331 0.84 16.49 -8.36
CA GLU A 331 0.11 17.59 -8.96
C GLU A 331 -1.40 17.40 -8.95
N TYR A 332 -1.89 16.18 -9.21
CA TYR A 332 -3.30 15.87 -9.04
C TYR A 332 -3.76 16.14 -7.61
N LEU A 333 -2.93 15.82 -6.60
CA LEU A 333 -3.21 16.12 -5.20
C LEU A 333 -3.25 17.63 -4.87
N THR A 334 -2.73 18.50 -5.74
CA THR A 334 -2.93 19.95 -5.58
C THR A 334 -4.31 20.44 -6.06
N LYS A 335 -5.02 19.61 -6.83
CA LYS A 335 -6.29 19.97 -7.51
C LYS A 335 -7.48 19.11 -7.07
N ALA A 336 -7.24 17.93 -6.51
CA ALA A 336 -8.26 16.97 -6.12
C ALA A 336 -7.88 16.18 -4.85
N PRO A 337 -8.85 15.74 -4.04
CA PRO A 337 -8.56 14.90 -2.89
C PRO A 337 -8.05 13.53 -3.35
N ALA A 338 -7.13 12.94 -2.57
CA ALA A 338 -6.53 11.64 -2.85
C ALA A 338 -7.58 10.53 -3.08
N SER A 339 -8.71 10.62 -2.36
CA SER A 339 -9.86 9.70 -2.49
C SER A 339 -10.56 9.73 -3.86
N LYS A 340 -10.17 10.60 -4.78
CA LYS A 340 -10.67 10.64 -6.17
C LYS A 340 -9.63 10.27 -7.22
N ILE A 341 -8.43 9.85 -6.80
CA ILE A 341 -7.32 9.58 -7.72
C ILE A 341 -7.04 8.08 -7.78
N ILE A 342 -7.05 7.52 -8.98
CA ILE A 342 -6.58 6.16 -9.27
C ILE A 342 -5.33 6.28 -10.15
N LEU A 343 -4.20 5.73 -9.70
CA LEU A 343 -2.97 5.70 -10.49
C LEU A 343 -3.01 4.54 -11.48
N GLY A 344 -3.01 4.83 -12.77
CA GLY A 344 -2.90 3.84 -13.83
C GLY A 344 -1.48 3.31 -13.95
N VAL A 345 -1.33 2.00 -14.13
CA VAL A 345 -0.03 1.34 -14.36
C VAL A 345 -0.10 0.45 -15.60
N PRO A 346 0.97 0.37 -16.42
CA PRO A 346 0.96 -0.44 -17.62
C PRO A 346 1.39 -1.89 -17.34
N TYR A 347 0.65 -2.85 -17.87
CA TYR A 347 1.03 -4.26 -17.97
C TYR A 347 1.68 -4.54 -19.35
N TYR A 348 2.33 -3.53 -19.91
CA TYR A 348 3.04 -3.60 -21.17
C TYR A 348 4.24 -2.64 -21.15
N GLY A 349 5.18 -2.90 -22.04
CA GLY A 349 6.34 -2.06 -22.27
C GLY A 349 6.52 -1.80 -23.75
N TYR A 350 7.61 -1.10 -24.11
CA TYR A 350 7.96 -0.83 -25.49
C TYR A 350 9.31 -1.42 -25.86
N LYS A 351 9.30 -2.12 -26.99
CA LYS A 351 10.48 -2.64 -27.68
C LYS A 351 10.83 -1.73 -28.85
N PHE A 352 12.08 -1.29 -28.88
CA PHE A 352 12.63 -0.32 -29.82
C PHE A 352 13.72 -0.97 -30.66
N SER A 353 13.80 -0.62 -31.95
CA SER A 353 15.03 -0.79 -32.74
C SER A 353 15.90 0.42 -32.49
N THR A 354 17.13 0.23 -32.02
CA THR A 354 18.06 1.31 -31.67
C THR A 354 19.37 1.21 -32.46
N VAL A 355 20.07 2.33 -32.52
CA VAL A 355 21.42 2.40 -33.13
C VAL A 355 22.49 1.79 -32.23
N GLY A 356 22.25 1.73 -30.91
CA GLY A 356 23.20 1.24 -29.91
C GLY A 356 22.52 0.50 -28.76
N SER A 357 23.34 -0.06 -27.88
CA SER A 357 22.94 -0.90 -26.73
C SER A 357 22.86 -0.14 -25.40
N ASN A 358 23.19 1.14 -25.36
CA ASN A 358 23.16 1.95 -24.13
C ASN A 358 21.72 2.38 -23.82
N PRO A 359 21.33 2.55 -22.55
CA PRO A 359 19.98 3.02 -22.23
C PRO A 359 19.68 4.33 -22.97
N ASN A 360 18.42 4.53 -23.33
CA ASN A 360 17.95 5.68 -24.10
C ASN A 360 18.66 5.89 -25.43
N SER A 361 19.12 4.82 -26.10
CA SER A 361 19.72 4.99 -27.43
C SER A 361 18.71 5.51 -28.44
N ALA A 362 19.20 6.30 -29.39
CA ALA A 362 18.42 6.80 -30.52
C ALA A 362 17.78 5.65 -31.30
N ILE A 363 16.53 5.86 -31.70
CA ILE A 363 15.76 4.92 -32.50
C ILE A 363 16.41 4.81 -33.89
N GLN A 364 16.52 3.57 -34.38
CA GLN A 364 17.03 3.28 -35.71
C GLN A 364 16.07 3.83 -36.77
N PRO A 365 16.50 4.75 -37.66
CA PRO A 365 15.60 5.34 -38.66
C PRO A 365 14.93 4.36 -39.62
N GLN A 366 15.54 3.18 -39.85
CA GLN A 366 14.97 2.12 -40.70
C GLN A 366 13.75 1.44 -40.05
N TYR A 367 13.67 1.46 -38.72
CA TYR A 367 12.60 0.85 -37.93
C TYR A 367 12.14 1.86 -36.87
N PRO A 368 11.50 2.96 -37.30
CA PRO A 368 11.26 4.12 -36.45
C PRO A 368 10.12 3.92 -35.44
N THR A 369 9.31 2.88 -35.61
CA THR A 369 8.10 2.64 -34.82
C THR A 369 8.41 1.67 -33.67
N PRO A 370 8.30 2.13 -32.40
CA PRO A 370 8.34 1.25 -31.24
C PRO A 370 7.18 0.26 -31.24
N ILE A 371 7.39 -0.93 -30.71
CA ILE A 371 6.39 -1.99 -30.63
C ILE A 371 6.00 -2.16 -29.16
N ALA A 372 4.73 -1.99 -28.84
CA ALA A 372 4.22 -2.34 -27.52
C ALA A 372 4.22 -3.87 -27.36
N ASP A 373 4.82 -4.37 -26.28
CA ASP A 373 4.77 -5.78 -25.89
C ASP A 373 4.04 -5.88 -24.56
N ASN A 374 3.00 -6.70 -24.51
CA ASN A 374 2.33 -7.03 -23.25
C ASN A 374 3.28 -7.83 -22.34
N TYR A 375 2.99 -7.89 -21.05
CA TYR A 375 3.85 -8.55 -20.08
C TYR A 375 4.14 -10.02 -20.43
N ALA A 376 3.15 -10.76 -20.93
CA ALA A 376 3.33 -12.14 -21.38
C ALA A 376 4.36 -12.28 -22.52
N ASN A 377 4.31 -11.40 -23.52
CA ASN A 377 5.29 -11.35 -24.60
C ASN A 377 6.66 -10.91 -24.07
N ILE A 378 6.71 -9.96 -23.14
CA ILE A 378 7.95 -9.52 -22.50
C ILE A 378 8.65 -10.70 -21.80
N VAL A 379 7.94 -11.54 -21.06
CA VAL A 379 8.51 -12.74 -20.44
C VAL A 379 9.12 -13.68 -21.49
N SER A 380 8.48 -13.78 -22.67
CA SER A 380 9.00 -14.55 -23.80
C SER A 380 10.26 -13.91 -24.42
N GLU A 381 10.27 -12.59 -24.60
CA GLU A 381 11.43 -11.81 -25.06
C GLU A 381 12.62 -11.94 -24.11
N LEU A 382 12.36 -11.88 -22.80
CA LEU A 382 13.37 -12.12 -21.77
C LEU A 382 13.93 -13.54 -21.85
N SER A 383 13.14 -14.52 -22.25
CA SER A 383 13.57 -15.91 -22.37
C SER A 383 14.41 -16.15 -23.63
N CYS A 384 14.01 -15.59 -24.79
CA CYS A 384 14.74 -15.77 -26.04
C CYS A 384 16.05 -14.97 -26.08
N SER A 385 16.11 -13.80 -25.45
CA SER A 385 17.28 -12.91 -25.50
C SER A 385 18.43 -13.34 -24.58
N LEU A 386 18.21 -14.33 -23.69
CA LEU A 386 19.12 -14.70 -22.59
C LEU A 386 20.61 -14.80 -22.95
N GLN A 387 20.93 -15.32 -24.13
CA GLN A 387 22.32 -15.59 -24.52
C GLN A 387 23.14 -14.33 -24.82
N ASN A 388 22.50 -13.24 -25.23
CA ASN A 388 23.16 -12.01 -25.67
C ASN A 388 22.53 -10.75 -25.04
N ARG A 389 21.89 -10.92 -23.88
CA ARG A 389 21.17 -9.85 -23.18
C ARG A 389 22.09 -9.04 -22.28
N GLY A 390 22.11 -7.73 -22.49
CA GLY A 390 22.52 -6.74 -21.51
C GLY A 390 21.30 -6.02 -20.92
N GLY A 391 21.54 -4.95 -20.18
CA GLY A 391 20.49 -4.14 -19.57
C GLY A 391 20.77 -3.87 -18.09
N GLY A 392 19.77 -3.30 -17.42
CA GLY A 392 19.88 -2.99 -16.00
C GLY A 392 18.65 -2.32 -15.46
N TRP A 393 18.85 -1.64 -14.34
CA TRP A 393 17.84 -0.83 -13.67
C TRP A 393 18.11 0.65 -13.94
N ASP A 394 17.13 1.36 -14.50
CA ASP A 394 17.17 2.82 -14.53
C ASP A 394 16.73 3.32 -13.15
N SER A 395 17.70 3.75 -12.32
CA SER A 395 17.44 4.27 -10.98
C SER A 395 16.72 5.61 -10.96
N THR A 396 16.72 6.35 -12.07
CA THR A 396 15.94 7.58 -12.17
C THR A 396 14.49 7.25 -12.48
N ALA A 397 14.22 6.33 -13.41
CA ALA A 397 12.87 5.91 -13.79
C ALA A 397 12.28 4.85 -12.87
N GLN A 398 13.08 4.27 -11.98
CA GLN A 398 12.75 3.05 -11.23
C GLN A 398 12.12 1.98 -12.14
N SER A 399 12.70 1.79 -13.32
CA SER A 399 12.20 0.88 -14.35
C SER A 399 13.32 -0.02 -14.87
N PRO A 400 13.05 -1.31 -15.10
CA PRO A 400 13.99 -2.18 -15.78
C PRO A 400 14.05 -1.90 -17.27
N TRP A 401 15.22 -2.17 -17.85
CA TRP A 401 15.40 -2.20 -19.30
C TRP A 401 16.37 -3.31 -19.69
N VAL A 402 16.16 -3.86 -20.88
CA VAL A 402 17.05 -4.88 -21.45
C VAL A 402 17.43 -4.52 -22.86
N THR A 403 18.60 -4.99 -23.29
CA THR A 403 19.07 -4.82 -24.67
C THR A 403 19.67 -6.11 -25.20
N TRP A 404 19.47 -6.37 -26.49
CA TRP A 404 20.12 -7.47 -27.19
C TRP A 404 20.30 -7.10 -28.66
N TYR A 405 21.17 -7.82 -29.36
CA TYR A 405 21.34 -7.60 -30.79
C TYR A 405 20.46 -8.56 -31.60
N SER A 406 19.64 -8.03 -32.50
CA SER A 406 18.85 -8.81 -33.46
C SER A 406 19.67 -9.03 -34.74
N PRO A 407 20.21 -10.23 -35.01
CA PRO A 407 21.02 -10.50 -36.21
C PRO A 407 20.18 -10.47 -37.50
N ARG A 408 20.81 -10.58 -38.69
CA ARG A 408 20.10 -10.62 -39.99
C ARG A 408 19.31 -11.91 -40.24
N ALA A 409 19.67 -12.98 -39.55
CA ALA A 409 19.07 -14.30 -39.69
C ALA A 409 19.32 -15.08 -38.40
N ASN A 410 18.42 -16.03 -38.11
CA ASN A 410 18.47 -16.89 -36.93
C ASN A 410 18.51 -16.09 -35.61
N ASP A 411 17.79 -14.98 -35.54
CA ASP A 411 17.52 -14.28 -34.29
C ASP A 411 16.76 -15.22 -33.33
N PRO A 412 17.27 -15.50 -32.11
CA PRO A 412 16.56 -16.30 -31.12
C PRO A 412 15.16 -15.76 -30.78
N CYS A 413 14.97 -14.44 -30.89
CA CYS A 413 13.69 -13.77 -30.67
C CYS A 413 12.88 -13.59 -31.98
N GLY A 414 13.42 -14.06 -33.12
CA GLY A 414 12.69 -14.22 -34.37
C GLY A 414 12.59 -12.96 -35.27
N GLU A 415 13.05 -11.79 -34.82
CA GLU A 415 12.78 -10.53 -35.53
C GLU A 415 13.70 -10.29 -36.74
N ASN A 416 14.95 -10.76 -36.69
CA ASN A 416 15.92 -10.70 -37.79
C ASN A 416 16.20 -9.28 -38.36
N LEU A 417 16.32 -8.26 -37.52
CA LEU A 417 16.26 -6.84 -37.92
C LEU A 417 17.63 -6.19 -38.22
N TRP A 418 18.75 -6.83 -37.88
CA TRP A 418 20.09 -6.21 -37.96
C TRP A 418 20.24 -4.92 -37.15
N THR A 419 19.60 -4.85 -35.99
CA THR A 419 19.62 -3.70 -35.10
C THR A 419 19.88 -4.12 -33.66
N TRP A 420 20.31 -3.15 -32.84
CA TRP A 420 20.12 -3.31 -31.40
C TRP A 420 18.63 -3.22 -31.09
N ARG A 421 18.20 -4.01 -30.12
CA ARG A 421 16.88 -3.97 -29.54
C ARG A 421 16.99 -3.45 -28.13
N GLN A 422 16.04 -2.62 -27.72
CA GLN A 422 15.87 -2.18 -26.34
C GLN A 422 14.44 -2.34 -25.93
N LEU A 423 14.22 -2.91 -24.75
CA LEU A 423 12.90 -3.10 -24.17
C LEU A 423 12.87 -2.47 -22.79
N TYR A 424 11.97 -1.50 -22.61
CA TYR A 424 11.63 -0.92 -21.33
C TYR A 424 10.23 -1.40 -20.93
N TYR A 425 10.06 -1.82 -19.69
CA TYR A 425 8.83 -2.43 -19.20
C TYR A 425 8.71 -2.30 -17.69
N ASP A 426 7.55 -2.64 -17.14
CA ASP A 426 7.33 -2.76 -15.70
C ASP A 426 7.44 -4.23 -15.23
N THR A 427 8.02 -4.42 -14.04
CA THR A 427 8.15 -5.71 -13.33
C THR A 427 7.35 -5.66 -12.04
N PRO A 428 7.16 -6.80 -11.33
CA PRO A 428 6.65 -6.77 -9.96
C PRO A 428 7.37 -5.77 -9.06
N ALA A 429 8.71 -5.65 -9.17
CA ALA A 429 9.47 -4.69 -8.38
C ALA A 429 9.10 -3.22 -8.68
N SER A 430 9.06 -2.82 -9.97
CA SER A 430 8.71 -1.44 -10.34
C SER A 430 7.24 -1.13 -10.08
N LEU A 431 6.33 -2.05 -10.36
CA LEU A 431 4.92 -1.91 -9.99
C LEU A 431 4.72 -1.83 -8.48
N GLY A 432 5.48 -2.61 -7.70
CA GLY A 432 5.48 -2.56 -6.25
C GLY A 432 5.81 -1.18 -5.69
N MET A 433 6.77 -0.48 -6.30
CA MET A 433 7.07 0.91 -5.96
C MET A 433 5.93 1.87 -6.33
N LYS A 434 5.24 1.66 -7.46
CA LYS A 434 4.06 2.45 -7.83
C LYS A 434 2.91 2.23 -6.86
N TYR A 435 2.70 0.99 -6.42
CA TYR A 435 1.71 0.66 -5.40
C TYR A 435 2.10 1.23 -4.03
N ASP A 436 3.39 1.26 -3.69
CA ASP A 436 3.87 1.98 -2.51
C ASP A 436 3.57 3.49 -2.62
N LEU A 437 3.74 4.11 -3.80
CA LEU A 437 3.35 5.51 -4.03
C LEU A 437 1.84 5.73 -3.84
N VAL A 438 0.99 4.81 -4.31
CA VAL A 438 -0.47 4.83 -4.08
C VAL A 438 -0.77 4.82 -2.58
N ASN A 439 -0.12 3.95 -1.82
CA ASN A 439 -0.31 3.83 -0.39
C ASN A 439 0.19 5.06 0.38
N GLN A 440 1.43 5.48 0.12
CA GLN A 440 2.07 6.64 0.77
C GLN A 440 1.30 7.95 0.50
N SER A 441 0.73 8.08 -0.71
CA SER A 441 -0.04 9.26 -1.11
C SER A 441 -1.53 9.17 -0.74
N ASN A 442 -1.93 8.08 -0.09
CA ASN A 442 -3.31 7.79 0.31
C ASN A 442 -4.33 7.90 -0.82
N LEU A 443 -3.96 7.48 -2.04
CA LEU A 443 -4.83 7.58 -3.21
C LEU A 443 -6.03 6.62 -3.08
N ARG A 444 -7.07 6.84 -3.88
CA ARG A 444 -8.24 5.93 -3.96
C ARG A 444 -7.78 4.52 -4.32
N GLY A 445 -6.87 4.41 -5.28
CA GLY A 445 -6.17 3.16 -5.54
C GLY A 445 -5.29 3.17 -6.79
N ALA A 446 -5.08 1.99 -7.36
CA ALA A 446 -4.34 1.79 -8.59
C ALA A 446 -5.22 1.07 -9.62
N GLY A 447 -4.83 1.11 -10.88
CA GLY A 447 -5.47 0.28 -11.88
C GLY A 447 -4.59 -0.03 -13.07
N MET A 448 -4.90 -1.12 -13.76
CA MET A 448 -4.04 -1.64 -14.83
C MET A 448 -4.62 -1.44 -16.21
N TRP A 449 -3.75 -1.03 -17.13
CA TRP A 449 -3.90 -1.26 -18.55
C TRP A 449 -2.96 -2.40 -18.98
N ALA A 450 -3.45 -3.61 -19.24
CA ALA A 450 -4.85 -4.03 -19.13
C ALA A 450 -4.98 -5.50 -18.72
N LEU A 451 -6.18 -5.89 -18.30
CA LEU A 451 -6.50 -7.29 -18.01
C LEU A 451 -6.26 -8.17 -19.26
N GLY A 452 -5.55 -9.28 -19.06
CA GLY A 452 -5.11 -10.20 -20.12
C GLY A 452 -3.71 -9.94 -20.63
N TYR A 453 -3.08 -8.79 -20.33
CA TYR A 453 -1.72 -8.51 -20.81
C TYR A 453 -0.64 -9.33 -20.09
N ASP A 454 -0.96 -9.86 -18.92
CA ASP A 454 -0.19 -10.84 -18.17
C ASP A 454 -0.41 -12.29 -18.64
N SER A 455 -1.49 -12.56 -19.39
CA SER A 455 -1.92 -13.89 -19.86
C SER A 455 -1.80 -15.01 -18.80
N GLY A 456 -2.18 -14.70 -17.55
CA GLY A 456 -2.21 -15.64 -16.43
C GLY A 456 -0.86 -15.84 -15.72
N VAL A 457 0.17 -15.04 -16.03
CA VAL A 457 1.40 -15.00 -15.23
C VAL A 457 1.08 -14.37 -13.86
N PRO A 458 1.32 -15.07 -12.74
CA PRO A 458 0.79 -14.65 -11.43
C PRO A 458 1.61 -13.57 -10.73
N ASP A 459 2.78 -13.20 -11.23
CA ASP A 459 3.72 -12.33 -10.53
C ASP A 459 3.22 -10.89 -10.36
N LEU A 460 2.56 -10.32 -11.36
CA LEU A 460 1.94 -9.00 -11.25
C LEU A 460 0.75 -9.00 -10.27
N TRP A 461 -0.04 -10.08 -10.28
CA TRP A 461 -1.13 -10.30 -9.31
C TRP A 461 -0.62 -10.47 -7.88
N ASN A 462 0.48 -11.19 -7.69
CA ASN A 462 1.11 -11.34 -6.37
C ASN A 462 1.58 -9.98 -5.81
N GLU A 463 2.04 -9.07 -6.66
CA GLU A 463 2.43 -7.74 -6.23
C GLU A 463 1.21 -6.90 -5.81
N ILE A 464 0.11 -6.96 -6.57
CA ILE A 464 -1.17 -6.37 -6.12
C ILE A 464 -1.56 -6.94 -4.76
N ALA A 465 -1.52 -8.27 -4.63
CA ALA A 465 -1.83 -8.95 -3.37
C ALA A 465 -0.99 -8.38 -2.22
N ALA A 466 0.32 -8.30 -2.40
CA ALA A 466 1.28 -7.84 -1.40
C ALA A 466 1.21 -6.35 -1.05
N LYS A 467 0.68 -5.50 -1.94
CA LYS A 467 0.74 -4.03 -1.78
C LYS A 467 -0.60 -3.35 -1.60
N LEU A 468 -1.64 -3.84 -2.27
CA LEU A 468 -2.95 -3.19 -2.34
C LEU A 468 -4.04 -3.98 -1.60
N THR A 469 -3.78 -5.26 -1.33
CA THR A 469 -4.76 -6.15 -0.69
C THR A 469 -4.43 -6.46 0.77
N THR A 470 -3.18 -6.27 1.19
CA THR A 470 -2.75 -6.47 2.58
C THR A 470 -2.91 -5.19 3.40
N VAL A 471 -4.10 -5.01 3.98
CA VAL A 471 -4.10 -4.77 5.43
C VAL A 471 -3.82 -6.14 6.03
N THR A 472 -3.14 -6.18 7.17
CA THR A 472 -3.35 -7.28 8.09
C THR A 472 -4.86 -7.58 8.17
N VAL A 473 -5.28 -8.80 7.84
CA VAL A 473 -6.72 -9.12 7.91
C VAL A 473 -7.10 -9.03 9.37
N TRP A 474 -7.80 -7.96 9.70
CA TRP A 474 -8.29 -7.71 11.03
C TRP A 474 -9.67 -8.39 11.12
N ASP A 475 -9.77 -9.47 11.87
CA ASP A 475 -11.02 -10.11 12.24
C ASP A 475 -11.61 -9.43 13.47
N SER A 476 -12.91 -9.09 13.44
CA SER A 476 -13.54 -8.54 14.63
C SER A 476 -13.66 -9.62 15.70
N VAL A 477 -13.14 -9.34 16.90
CA VAL A 477 -13.34 -10.17 18.09
C VAL A 477 -14.63 -9.77 18.82
N GLY A 478 -15.38 -8.79 18.30
CA GLY A 478 -16.59 -8.23 18.92
C GLY A 478 -16.30 -7.37 20.17
N GLY A 479 -17.37 -6.84 20.78
CA GLY A 479 -17.30 -6.02 22.00
C GLY A 479 -16.93 -4.53 21.79
N ARG A 480 -17.09 -3.71 22.84
CA ARG A 480 -16.65 -2.30 22.89
C ARG A 480 -15.88 -2.05 24.19
N MET A 481 -14.63 -1.62 24.09
CA MET A 481 -13.69 -1.66 25.23
C MET A 481 -13.00 -0.33 25.50
N THR A 482 -12.55 -0.14 26.75
CA THR A 482 -12.06 1.17 27.22
C THR A 482 -10.55 1.24 27.43
N ALA A 483 -9.83 0.13 27.29
CA ALA A 483 -8.39 0.01 27.49
C ALA A 483 -7.74 -0.85 26.39
N ASP A 484 -6.42 -0.89 26.38
CA ASP A 484 -5.62 -1.78 25.54
C ASP A 484 -5.95 -3.26 25.88
N PRO A 485 -5.98 -4.18 24.89
CA PRO A 485 -6.29 -5.59 25.14
C PRO A 485 -5.08 -6.36 25.69
N ALA A 486 -5.28 -7.61 26.09
CA ALA A 486 -4.24 -8.60 26.27
C ALA A 486 -4.58 -9.90 25.55
N ILE A 487 -3.54 -10.67 25.18
CA ILE A 487 -3.68 -11.94 24.49
C ILE A 487 -2.66 -12.94 25.02
N ALA A 488 -3.07 -14.20 25.17
CA ALA A 488 -2.19 -15.32 25.51
C ALA A 488 -2.44 -16.49 24.54
N SER A 489 -1.43 -17.34 24.32
CA SER A 489 -1.57 -18.57 23.55
C SER A 489 -0.99 -19.75 24.30
N SER A 490 -1.82 -20.74 24.61
CA SER A 490 -1.43 -21.97 25.31
C SER A 490 -1.01 -23.09 24.36
N ALA A 491 -1.45 -23.04 23.10
CA ALA A 491 -1.12 -23.98 22.04
C ALA A 491 -1.39 -23.36 20.67
N SER A 492 -0.83 -23.93 19.60
CA SER A 492 -1.19 -23.49 18.25
C SER A 492 -2.69 -23.65 17.98
N GLY A 493 -3.29 -22.63 17.37
CA GLY A 493 -4.72 -22.50 17.15
C GLY A 493 -5.51 -22.22 18.43
N LYS A 494 -4.87 -21.80 19.53
CA LYS A 494 -5.55 -21.42 20.78
C LYS A 494 -5.06 -20.06 21.26
N LEU A 495 -5.99 -19.09 21.29
CA LEU A 495 -5.74 -17.75 21.80
C LEU A 495 -6.78 -17.41 22.86
N ASP A 496 -6.37 -16.69 23.90
CA ASP A 496 -7.24 -16.19 24.96
C ASP A 496 -7.09 -14.65 25.01
N ALA A 497 -8.16 -13.93 24.68
CA ALA A 497 -8.20 -12.47 24.63
C ALA A 497 -8.87 -11.90 25.88
N PHE A 498 -8.28 -10.84 26.43
CA PHE A 498 -8.72 -10.20 27.68
C PHE A 498 -8.84 -8.70 27.53
N VAL A 499 -9.91 -8.13 28.07
CA VAL A 499 -10.23 -6.71 27.88
C VAL A 499 -10.91 -6.11 29.11
N ARG A 500 -10.80 -4.79 29.26
CA ARG A 500 -11.62 -4.05 30.23
C ARG A 500 -12.92 -3.57 29.60
N GLY A 501 -14.05 -4.06 30.13
CA GLY A 501 -15.38 -3.64 29.72
C GLY A 501 -15.73 -2.21 30.16
N ASN A 502 -16.86 -1.68 29.67
CA ASN A 502 -17.38 -0.37 30.12
C ASN A 502 -17.83 -0.38 31.60
N ASP A 503 -18.12 -1.56 32.13
CA ASP A 503 -18.42 -1.83 33.54
C ASP A 503 -17.17 -1.93 34.43
N ASN A 504 -15.98 -1.76 33.85
CA ASN A 504 -14.68 -2.01 34.48
C ASN A 504 -14.48 -3.45 34.94
N ALA A 505 -15.24 -4.42 34.45
CA ALA A 505 -14.94 -5.84 34.67
C ALA A 505 -13.86 -6.33 33.71
N LEU A 506 -13.17 -7.41 34.08
CA LEU A 506 -12.36 -8.18 33.14
C LEU A 506 -13.31 -9.04 32.29
N TRP A 507 -13.16 -8.97 30.97
CA TRP A 507 -13.89 -9.79 30.01
C TRP A 507 -12.91 -10.67 29.24
N HIS A 508 -13.37 -11.88 28.89
CA HIS A 508 -12.58 -12.92 28.24
C HIS A 508 -13.31 -13.48 27.01
N SER A 509 -12.55 -13.76 25.95
CA SER A 509 -13.00 -14.53 24.78
C SER A 509 -11.85 -15.44 24.32
N SER A 510 -12.19 -16.64 23.86
CA SER A 510 -11.22 -17.66 23.43
C SER A 510 -11.38 -17.96 21.94
N TRP A 511 -10.25 -18.14 21.27
CA TRP A 511 -10.15 -18.61 19.88
C TRP A 511 -9.86 -20.09 19.87
N ASP A 512 -10.64 -20.85 19.11
CA ASP A 512 -10.49 -22.30 19.05
C ASP A 512 -9.67 -22.82 17.85
N GLY A 513 -9.19 -21.92 16.99
CA GLY A 513 -8.56 -22.21 15.70
C GLY A 513 -9.45 -21.82 14.51
N THR A 514 -10.73 -21.54 14.77
CA THR A 514 -11.72 -21.23 13.73
C THR A 514 -12.66 -20.08 14.07
N ILE A 515 -13.08 -19.93 15.33
CA ILE A 515 -13.98 -18.85 15.77
C ILE A 515 -13.62 -18.34 17.16
N TRP A 516 -13.92 -17.06 17.40
CA TRP A 516 -13.89 -16.47 18.75
C TRP A 516 -15.18 -16.80 19.49
N SER A 517 -15.07 -17.16 20.76
CA SER A 517 -16.22 -17.37 21.63
C SER A 517 -16.92 -16.05 21.96
N ASN A 518 -18.18 -16.12 22.40
CA ASN A 518 -18.82 -14.94 23.00
C ASN A 518 -18.01 -14.45 24.21
N TRP A 519 -18.03 -13.14 24.43
CA TRP A 519 -17.42 -12.52 25.60
C TRP A 519 -18.09 -12.99 26.89
N GLU A 520 -17.30 -13.49 27.83
CA GLU A 520 -17.73 -13.80 29.18
C GLU A 520 -17.12 -12.81 30.19
N SER A 521 -17.89 -12.41 31.19
CA SER A 521 -17.38 -11.56 32.25
C SER A 521 -16.68 -12.42 33.30
N LEU A 522 -15.41 -12.10 33.58
CA LEU A 522 -14.64 -12.65 34.68
C LEU A 522 -14.78 -11.79 35.96
N GLY A 523 -15.67 -10.79 35.95
CA GLY A 523 -15.95 -9.91 37.07
C GLY A 523 -14.78 -9.01 37.47
N GLY A 524 -14.79 -8.54 38.72
CA GLY A 524 -13.83 -7.58 39.25
C GLY A 524 -14.15 -6.13 38.89
N VAL A 525 -13.37 -5.20 39.46
CA VAL A 525 -13.39 -3.77 39.11
C VAL A 525 -11.95 -3.32 38.89
N ILE A 526 -11.55 -3.27 37.62
CA ILE A 526 -10.16 -3.12 37.20
C ILE A 526 -9.89 -1.71 36.67
N THR A 527 -8.69 -1.18 36.95
CA THR A 527 -8.33 0.22 36.66
C THR A 527 -7.22 0.35 35.61
N SER A 528 -6.65 -0.75 35.14
CA SER A 528 -5.67 -0.82 34.05
C SER A 528 -6.18 -1.61 32.85
N ALA A 529 -5.40 -1.61 31.76
CA ALA A 529 -5.46 -2.69 30.79
C ALA A 529 -5.12 -4.03 31.49
N PRO A 530 -5.70 -5.16 31.06
CA PRO A 530 -5.28 -6.47 31.52
C PRO A 530 -3.93 -6.87 30.91
N ALA A 531 -3.29 -7.87 31.52
CA ALA A 531 -2.23 -8.67 30.90
C ALA A 531 -2.58 -10.14 31.02
N ALA A 532 -2.05 -10.96 30.12
CA ALA A 532 -2.32 -12.39 30.09
C ALA A 532 -1.08 -13.17 29.66
N VAL A 533 -0.91 -14.35 30.24
CA VAL A 533 0.19 -15.26 29.89
C VAL A 533 -0.27 -16.70 29.99
N ALA A 534 0.14 -17.53 29.03
CA ALA A 534 -0.05 -18.97 29.12
C ALA A 534 1.15 -19.64 29.77
N VAL A 535 0.89 -20.54 30.71
CA VAL A 535 1.90 -21.30 31.45
C VAL A 535 1.74 -22.79 31.11
N GLY A 536 2.27 -23.20 29.96
CA GLY A 536 2.03 -24.54 29.40
C GLY A 536 0.66 -24.65 28.71
N THR A 537 0.25 -25.87 28.37
CA THR A 537 -0.84 -26.14 27.41
C THR A 537 -2.26 -25.89 27.90
N ASN A 538 -2.50 -25.79 29.21
CA ASN A 538 -3.85 -25.67 29.79
C ASN A 538 -3.91 -24.69 30.97
N ARG A 539 -3.04 -23.70 31.01
CA ARG A 539 -3.06 -22.70 32.07
C ARG A 539 -2.85 -21.32 31.50
N VAL A 540 -3.76 -20.41 31.84
CA VAL A 540 -3.68 -18.99 31.51
C VAL A 540 -3.84 -18.20 32.79
N ASP A 541 -2.97 -17.23 33.01
CA ASP A 541 -3.04 -16.30 34.13
C ASP A 541 -3.31 -14.89 33.59
N ALA A 542 -4.38 -14.27 34.07
CA ALA A 542 -4.74 -12.88 33.76
C ALA A 542 -4.38 -11.97 34.93
N PHE A 543 -3.78 -10.81 34.64
CA PHE A 543 -3.28 -9.83 35.61
C PHE A 543 -3.94 -8.48 35.41
N VAL A 544 -4.32 -7.81 36.50
CA VAL A 544 -4.99 -6.51 36.46
C VAL A 544 -4.61 -5.64 37.67
N ARG A 545 -4.78 -4.32 37.53
CA ARG A 545 -4.72 -3.40 38.68
C ARG A 545 -6.10 -3.20 39.31
N GLY A 546 -6.22 -3.51 40.59
CA GLY A 546 -7.44 -3.27 41.37
C GLY A 546 -7.65 -1.79 41.74
N GLN A 547 -8.78 -1.45 42.34
CA GLN A 547 -9.07 -0.10 42.84
C GLN A 547 -8.16 0.33 44.00
N ASP A 548 -7.60 -0.65 44.70
CA ASP A 548 -6.59 -0.49 45.76
C ASP A 548 -5.18 -0.21 45.21
N ASN A 549 -5.02 -0.19 43.88
CA ASN A 549 -3.74 -0.15 43.16
C ASN A 549 -2.83 -1.36 43.42
N ALA A 550 -3.36 -2.46 43.93
CA ALA A 550 -2.62 -3.71 44.01
C ALA A 550 -2.67 -4.45 42.66
N LEU A 551 -1.68 -5.30 42.43
CA LEU A 551 -1.72 -6.29 41.36
C LEU A 551 -2.61 -7.45 41.80
N TRP A 552 -3.59 -7.79 40.98
CA TRP A 552 -4.47 -8.92 41.16
C TRP A 552 -4.30 -9.88 39.99
N HIS A 553 -4.42 -11.19 40.25
CA HIS A 553 -4.43 -12.18 39.19
C HIS A 553 -5.55 -13.21 39.36
N ARG A 554 -5.92 -13.83 38.24
CA ARG A 554 -6.91 -14.89 38.16
C ARG A 554 -6.39 -15.95 37.19
N THR A 555 -6.55 -17.23 37.53
CA THR A 555 -5.95 -18.34 36.78
C THR A 555 -7.02 -19.26 36.20
N TRP A 556 -6.82 -19.70 34.97
CA TRP A 556 -7.54 -20.78 34.31
C TRP A 556 -6.76 -22.08 34.44
N ASP A 557 -7.41 -23.17 34.84
CA ASP A 557 -6.79 -24.49 35.04
C ASP A 557 -6.99 -25.49 33.89
N GLY A 558 -7.55 -25.02 32.77
CA GLY A 558 -7.98 -25.86 31.65
C GLY A 558 -9.48 -26.13 31.63
N THR A 559 -10.18 -25.87 32.74
CA THR A 559 -11.61 -26.16 32.89
C THR A 559 -12.41 -25.03 33.53
N THR A 560 -11.84 -24.31 34.51
CA THR A 560 -12.53 -23.23 35.21
C THR A 560 -11.57 -22.11 35.63
N TRP A 561 -12.11 -20.90 35.75
CA TRP A 561 -11.40 -19.75 36.30
C TRP A 561 -11.47 -19.75 37.83
N ALA A 562 -10.31 -19.74 38.49
CA ALA A 562 -10.16 -19.65 39.95
C ALA A 562 -10.70 -18.31 40.52
N ASN A 563 -10.64 -18.10 41.83
CA ASN A 563 -10.98 -16.79 42.42
C ASN A 563 -9.88 -15.75 42.15
N TRP A 564 -10.19 -14.47 42.40
CA TRP A 564 -9.20 -13.40 42.35
C TRP A 564 -8.23 -13.48 43.54
N ASP A 565 -6.94 -13.46 43.23
CA ASP A 565 -5.86 -13.47 44.22
C ASP A 565 -5.05 -12.17 44.15
N SER A 566 -4.82 -11.54 45.30
CA SER A 566 -4.01 -10.33 45.37
C SER A 566 -2.53 -10.67 45.48
N LEU A 567 -1.73 -10.09 44.59
CA LEU A 567 -0.27 -10.09 44.67
C LEU A 567 0.26 -8.82 45.37
N GLY A 568 -0.63 -7.99 45.91
CA GLY A 568 -0.27 -6.77 46.62
C GLY A 568 0.52 -5.77 45.76
N GLY A 569 1.35 -4.96 46.41
CA GLY A 569 2.05 -3.85 45.77
C GLY A 569 1.18 -2.60 45.64
N VAL A 570 1.79 -1.50 45.19
CA VAL A 570 1.09 -0.26 44.85
C VAL A 570 1.61 0.23 43.50
N ILE A 571 0.91 -0.18 42.44
CA ILE A 571 1.34 -0.03 41.05
C ILE A 571 0.65 1.16 40.36
N THR A 572 1.37 1.82 39.45
CA THR A 572 0.90 3.02 38.73
C THR A 572 0.51 2.75 37.28
N THR A 573 0.95 1.63 36.73
CA THR A 573 0.66 1.15 35.37
C THR A 573 -0.23 -0.10 35.42
N GLY A 574 -0.67 -0.60 34.26
CA GLY A 574 -0.98 -2.02 34.08
C GLY A 574 0.25 -2.90 34.23
N ALA A 575 0.02 -4.21 34.24
CA ALA A 575 1.09 -5.21 34.24
C ALA A 575 1.36 -5.71 32.82
N ASP A 576 2.48 -6.41 32.65
CA ASP A 576 2.61 -7.40 31.58
C ASP A 576 3.39 -8.62 32.10
N ALA A 577 3.15 -9.79 31.52
CA ALA A 577 3.67 -11.05 32.03
C ALA A 577 4.12 -12.00 30.91
N THR A 578 5.16 -12.79 31.19
CA THR A 578 5.64 -13.82 30.26
C THR A 578 6.04 -15.10 31.00
N SER A 579 6.22 -16.19 30.24
CA SER A 579 6.60 -17.50 30.75
C SER A 579 7.59 -18.16 29.81
N TRP A 580 8.77 -18.51 30.32
CA TRP A 580 9.79 -19.27 29.59
C TRP A 580 9.82 -20.76 29.95
N GLY A 581 8.84 -21.23 30.73
CA GLY A 581 8.74 -22.63 31.11
C GLY A 581 7.45 -22.95 31.89
N ALA A 582 7.06 -24.22 31.92
CA ALA A 582 5.77 -24.68 32.46
C ALA A 582 5.55 -24.39 33.96
N THR A 583 6.57 -23.99 34.70
CA THR A 583 6.48 -23.67 36.14
C THR A 583 6.97 -22.26 36.46
N ARG A 584 7.19 -21.42 35.45
CA ARG A 584 7.70 -20.07 35.63
C ARG A 584 6.73 -19.06 35.05
N MET A 585 6.58 -17.95 35.75
CA MET A 585 5.90 -16.78 35.23
C MET A 585 6.56 -15.54 35.82
N ASP A 586 6.84 -14.55 34.99
CA ASP A 586 7.50 -13.31 35.34
C ASP A 586 6.53 -12.16 35.03
N VAL A 587 6.24 -11.30 36.00
CA VAL A 587 5.31 -10.16 35.87
C VAL A 587 6.02 -8.84 36.17
N PHE A 588 5.75 -7.85 35.34
CA PHE A 588 6.37 -6.53 35.37
C PHE A 588 5.32 -5.43 35.53
N VAL A 589 5.66 -4.41 36.33
CA VAL A 589 4.77 -3.27 36.63
C VAL A 589 5.58 -2.00 36.86
N GLY A 590 4.95 -0.84 36.67
CA GLY A 590 5.47 0.46 37.11
C GLY A 590 5.10 0.76 38.56
N GLY A 591 6.08 1.22 39.34
CA GLY A 591 5.91 1.65 40.73
C GLY A 591 5.58 3.14 40.89
N LYS A 592 5.30 3.56 42.13
CA LYS A 592 5.11 4.98 42.49
C LYS A 592 6.36 5.86 42.30
N ASP A 593 7.52 5.23 42.27
CA ASP A 593 8.82 5.83 41.97
C ASP A 593 9.09 5.93 40.47
N ASN A 594 8.13 5.56 39.61
CA ASN A 594 8.26 5.41 38.16
C ASN A 594 9.33 4.38 37.75
N ALA A 595 9.80 3.53 38.66
CA ALA A 595 10.71 2.44 38.32
C ALA A 595 9.93 1.24 37.80
N LEU A 596 10.59 0.41 36.99
CA LEU A 596 10.11 -0.92 36.65
C LEU A 596 10.33 -1.85 37.84
N TRP A 597 9.31 -2.60 38.20
CA TRP A 597 9.32 -3.62 39.25
C TRP A 597 8.98 -4.98 38.65
N HIS A 598 9.66 -6.01 39.13
CA HIS A 598 9.52 -7.38 38.66
C HIS A 598 9.20 -8.32 39.83
N ARG A 599 8.33 -9.30 39.59
CA ARG A 599 8.02 -10.40 40.51
C ARG A 599 7.79 -11.67 39.71
N TRP A 600 8.10 -12.82 40.28
CA TRP A 600 7.93 -14.09 39.57
C TRP A 600 7.40 -15.23 40.43
N TRP A 601 6.77 -16.20 39.77
CA TRP A 601 6.37 -17.49 40.31
C TRP A 601 7.47 -18.52 40.06
N ASP A 602 7.96 -19.20 41.10
CA ASP A 602 9.06 -20.18 40.99
C ASP A 602 8.60 -21.64 40.79
N GLY A 603 7.30 -21.87 40.61
CA GLY A 603 6.68 -23.19 40.59
C GLY A 603 5.96 -23.55 41.88
N THR A 604 6.31 -22.88 42.99
CA THR A 604 5.76 -23.15 44.32
C THR A 604 5.18 -21.93 45.02
N LYS A 605 5.78 -20.75 44.81
CA LYS A 605 5.34 -19.49 45.41
C LYS A 605 5.77 -18.28 44.59
N TRP A 606 5.04 -17.19 44.78
CA TRP A 606 5.45 -15.87 44.32
C TRP A 606 6.61 -15.34 45.15
N GLN A 607 7.69 -14.90 44.49
CA GLN A 607 8.84 -14.30 45.18
C GLN A 607 8.55 -12.86 45.61
N ASN A 608 9.50 -12.21 46.26
CA ASN A 608 9.37 -10.78 46.59
C ASN A 608 9.54 -9.91 45.34
N TRP A 609 9.01 -8.68 45.40
CA TRP A 609 9.24 -7.67 44.38
C TRP A 609 10.73 -7.29 44.31
N GLU A 610 11.28 -7.24 43.10
CA GLU A 610 12.60 -6.69 42.81
C GLU A 610 12.48 -5.40 41.98
N GLY A 611 13.22 -4.37 42.39
CA GLY A 611 13.27 -3.10 41.69
C GLY A 611 14.31 -3.14 40.57
N LEU A 612 13.89 -2.84 39.35
CA LEU A 612 14.77 -2.79 38.17
C LEU A 612 15.14 -1.34 37.79
N GLY A 613 14.59 -0.33 38.44
CA GLY A 613 14.88 1.07 38.13
C GLY A 613 14.31 1.48 36.76
N GLY A 614 14.90 2.51 36.15
CA GLY A 614 14.37 3.12 34.93
C GLY A 614 13.31 4.21 35.21
N VAL A 615 12.75 4.78 34.14
CA VAL A 615 11.69 5.79 34.19
C VAL A 615 10.57 5.37 33.24
N VAL A 616 9.56 4.69 33.80
CA VAL A 616 8.45 4.07 33.07
C VAL A 616 7.26 5.03 32.98
N ALA A 617 6.71 5.22 31.78
CA ALA A 617 5.57 6.11 31.50
C ALA A 617 4.46 5.42 30.66
N SER A 618 4.47 4.10 30.60
CA SER A 618 3.45 3.24 29.99
C SER A 618 3.35 1.92 30.75
N ASP A 619 2.37 1.10 30.40
CA ASP A 619 2.40 -0.31 30.78
C ASP A 619 3.64 -0.95 30.10
N PRO A 620 4.32 -1.92 30.75
CA PRO A 620 5.44 -2.62 30.13
C PRO A 620 4.94 -3.58 29.03
N GLY A 621 5.83 -3.96 28.13
CA GLY A 621 5.66 -5.08 27.22
C GLY A 621 6.79 -6.09 27.44
N VAL A 622 6.51 -7.36 27.71
CA VAL A 622 7.52 -8.36 28.02
C VAL A 622 7.31 -9.66 27.24
N THR A 623 8.41 -10.23 26.74
CA THR A 623 8.39 -11.56 26.15
C THR A 623 9.63 -12.36 26.53
N THR A 624 9.70 -13.59 26.04
CA THR A 624 10.87 -14.44 26.18
C THR A 624 11.22 -15.07 24.83
N GLN A 625 12.51 -15.11 24.51
CA GLN A 625 13.03 -15.76 23.31
C GLN A 625 13.36 -17.24 23.55
N GLY A 626 13.26 -17.70 24.80
CA GLY A 626 13.60 -19.07 25.19
C GLY A 626 13.87 -19.22 26.69
N PRO A 627 14.21 -20.44 27.14
CA PRO A 627 14.42 -20.72 28.56
C PRO A 627 15.39 -19.76 29.25
N ASN A 628 14.96 -19.21 30.40
CA ASN A 628 15.74 -18.32 31.26
C ASN A 628 16.15 -17.00 30.58
N THR A 629 15.35 -16.51 29.64
CA THR A 629 15.52 -15.19 28.99
C THR A 629 14.29 -14.34 29.17
N LEU A 630 14.48 -13.02 29.28
CA LEU A 630 13.38 -12.04 29.31
C LEU A 630 13.80 -10.80 28.52
N ASP A 631 12.86 -10.22 27.77
CA ASP A 631 13.01 -8.95 27.08
C ASP A 631 11.84 -8.04 27.45
N VAL A 632 12.14 -6.93 28.12
CA VAL A 632 11.15 -5.96 28.58
C VAL A 632 11.30 -4.62 27.87
N PHE A 633 10.17 -4.06 27.46
CA PHE A 633 10.02 -2.82 26.73
C PHE A 633 9.13 -1.87 27.52
N VAL A 634 9.48 -0.59 27.52
CA VAL A 634 8.68 0.47 28.13
C VAL A 634 8.75 1.74 27.30
N ARG A 635 7.71 2.57 27.38
CA ARG A 635 7.82 3.96 26.95
C ARG A 635 8.38 4.82 28.09
N GLY A 636 9.42 5.60 27.78
CA GLY A 636 9.97 6.60 28.69
C GLY A 636 9.13 7.90 28.75
N GLN A 637 9.43 8.79 29.69
CA GLN A 637 8.81 10.13 29.75
C GLN A 637 9.15 11.00 28.52
N ASP A 638 10.24 10.68 27.83
CA ASP A 638 10.67 11.25 26.57
C ASP A 638 9.87 10.73 25.36
N ARG A 639 8.92 9.82 25.58
CA ARG A 639 8.13 9.10 24.56
C ARG A 639 8.95 8.18 23.66
N ALA A 640 10.21 7.88 23.99
CA ALA A 640 11.00 6.89 23.29
C ALA A 640 10.68 5.48 23.80
N LEU A 641 10.91 4.48 22.94
CA LEU A 641 10.91 3.08 23.34
C LEU A 641 12.24 2.72 23.99
N TRP A 642 12.18 2.09 25.17
CA TRP A 642 13.33 1.60 25.92
C TRP A 642 13.24 0.10 26.10
N HIS A 643 14.36 -0.60 25.96
CA HIS A 643 14.49 -2.05 26.05
C HIS A 643 15.50 -2.45 27.12
N ARG A 644 15.23 -3.57 27.80
CA ARG A 644 16.17 -4.21 28.73
C ARG A 644 15.99 -5.72 28.69
N SER A 645 17.08 -6.48 28.82
CA SER A 645 17.04 -7.94 28.74
C SER A 645 17.69 -8.64 29.93
N TRP A 646 17.26 -9.87 30.19
CA TRP A 646 17.82 -10.82 31.15
C TRP A 646 18.39 -12.03 30.40
N ASN A 647 19.63 -12.40 30.73
CA ASN A 647 20.34 -13.50 30.07
C ASN A 647 20.43 -14.80 30.90
N GLY A 648 19.66 -14.89 31.99
CA GLY A 648 19.71 -16.03 32.91
C GLY A 648 20.57 -15.83 34.15
N THR A 649 21.38 -14.78 34.19
CA THR A 649 22.28 -14.47 35.32
C THR A 649 22.29 -13.00 35.73
N THR A 650 22.16 -12.08 34.76
CA THR A 650 22.21 -10.64 35.01
C THR A 650 21.28 -9.88 34.07
N TRP A 651 20.73 -8.76 34.56
CA TRP A 651 20.01 -7.78 33.76
C TRP A 651 20.99 -6.88 33.01
N ALA A 652 20.79 -6.71 31.69
CA ALA A 652 21.52 -5.75 30.87
C ALA A 652 21.19 -4.29 31.28
N PRO A 653 22.00 -3.28 30.89
CA PRO A 653 21.59 -1.88 31.02
C PRO A 653 20.41 -1.55 30.09
N TRP A 654 19.72 -0.43 30.36
CA TRP A 654 18.66 0.08 29.48
C TRP A 654 19.23 0.54 28.13
N GLN A 655 18.57 0.13 27.05
CA GLN A 655 18.88 0.52 25.68
C GLN A 655 17.73 1.36 25.10
N GLY A 656 18.03 2.57 24.62
CA GLY A 656 17.06 3.38 23.88
C GLY A 656 16.94 2.90 22.44
N LEU A 657 15.71 2.63 21.98
CA LEU A 657 15.40 2.27 20.59
C LEU A 657 14.80 3.43 19.79
N GLY A 658 14.67 4.61 20.42
CA GLY A 658 14.16 5.82 19.79
C GLY A 658 12.64 5.79 19.56
N GLY A 659 12.19 6.60 18.59
CA GLY A 659 10.77 6.79 18.29
C GLY A 659 10.08 7.83 19.17
N VAL A 660 8.86 8.23 18.77
CA VAL A 660 7.94 9.07 19.56
C VAL A 660 6.60 8.34 19.59
N ILE A 661 6.42 7.46 20.59
CA ILE A 661 5.30 6.52 20.64
C ILE A 661 4.18 7.00 21.57
N SER A 662 2.93 6.74 21.18
CA SER A 662 1.73 7.20 21.88
C SER A 662 1.09 6.12 22.77
N SER A 663 1.40 4.85 22.55
CA SER A 663 0.89 3.71 23.32
C SER A 663 1.94 3.05 24.22
N SER A 664 1.50 2.07 25.02
CA SER A 664 2.36 1.02 25.59
C SER A 664 2.89 0.11 24.45
N PRO A 665 4.08 -0.50 24.60
CA PRO A 665 4.57 -1.47 23.64
C PRO A 665 3.91 -2.85 23.84
N ALA A 666 3.60 -3.53 22.75
CA ALA A 666 3.27 -4.95 22.74
C ALA A 666 4.42 -5.73 22.12
N VAL A 667 4.77 -6.89 22.66
CA VAL A 667 5.92 -7.64 22.16
C VAL A 667 5.65 -9.14 22.11
N ALA A 668 6.05 -9.76 21.00
CA ALA A 668 6.02 -11.21 20.83
C ALA A 668 7.38 -11.75 20.40
N SER A 669 7.61 -13.04 20.65
CA SER A 669 8.76 -13.78 20.14
C SER A 669 8.30 -15.12 19.59
N CYS A 670 8.62 -15.39 18.33
CA CYS A 670 8.40 -16.70 17.71
C CYS A 670 9.61 -17.64 17.81
N GLY A 671 10.67 -17.23 18.51
CA GLY A 671 11.83 -18.07 18.72
C GLY A 671 13.09 -17.29 19.12
N VAL A 672 14.17 -18.06 19.34
CA VAL A 672 15.47 -17.51 19.73
C VAL A 672 15.96 -16.53 18.67
N GLY A 673 16.30 -15.31 19.09
CA GLY A 673 16.78 -14.26 18.20
C GLY A 673 15.66 -13.56 17.42
N LYS A 674 14.39 -13.75 17.77
CA LYS A 674 13.25 -13.12 17.09
C LYS A 674 12.41 -12.34 18.10
N LEU A 675 12.29 -11.04 17.90
CA LEU A 675 11.34 -10.20 18.63
C LEU A 675 10.55 -9.35 17.65
N ASP A 676 9.28 -9.13 17.95
CA ASP A 676 8.41 -8.23 17.21
C ASP A 676 7.76 -7.27 18.19
N VAL A 677 8.13 -5.99 18.12
CA VAL A 677 7.61 -4.94 19.00
C VAL A 677 6.63 -4.06 18.23
N PHE A 678 5.41 -3.93 18.74
CA PHE A 678 4.35 -3.13 18.17
C PHE A 678 4.02 -1.92 19.05
N VAL A 679 3.85 -0.76 18.43
CA VAL A 679 3.54 0.51 19.11
C VAL A 679 2.61 1.35 18.24
N LEU A 680 1.90 2.30 18.84
CA LEU A 680 1.24 3.36 18.08
C LEU A 680 2.13 4.59 17.92
N GLY A 681 2.13 5.15 16.71
CA GLY A 681 2.69 6.47 16.42
C GLY A 681 1.81 7.61 16.95
N GLN A 682 2.25 8.86 16.80
CA GLN A 682 1.42 10.03 17.14
C GLN A 682 0.26 10.26 16.17
N ASP A 683 0.33 9.64 15.00
CA ASP A 683 -0.67 9.60 13.94
C ASP A 683 -1.70 8.46 14.12
N SER A 684 -1.66 7.77 15.25
CA SER A 684 -2.53 6.62 15.57
C SER A 684 -2.35 5.40 14.65
N ALA A 685 -1.30 5.35 13.82
CA ALA A 685 -0.94 4.18 13.03
C ALA A 685 -0.18 3.15 13.88
N LEU A 686 -0.33 1.86 13.55
CA LEU A 686 0.41 0.78 14.20
C LEU A 686 1.77 0.61 13.52
N TYR A 687 2.84 0.65 14.31
CA TYR A 687 4.20 0.43 13.84
C TYR A 687 4.79 -0.83 14.45
N ARG A 688 5.62 -1.52 13.68
CA ARG A 688 6.37 -2.70 14.09
C ARG A 688 7.88 -2.43 14.00
N ASN A 689 8.65 -2.90 14.97
CA ASN A 689 10.11 -2.99 14.88
C ASN A 689 10.55 -4.40 15.27
N GLY A 690 11.20 -5.10 14.34
CA GLY A 690 11.63 -6.47 14.49
C GLY A 690 13.09 -6.59 14.94
N TRP A 691 13.43 -7.64 15.68
CA TRP A 691 14.80 -8.05 15.98
C TRP A 691 15.08 -9.40 15.32
N ASN A 692 16.16 -9.47 14.55
CA ASN A 692 16.52 -10.66 13.78
C ASN A 692 17.67 -11.49 14.37
N GLY A 693 18.08 -11.20 15.61
CA GLY A 693 19.21 -11.85 16.30
C GLY A 693 20.49 -11.04 16.24
N THR A 694 20.57 -10.06 15.32
CA THR A 694 21.77 -9.23 15.12
C THR A 694 21.47 -7.73 15.13
N SER A 695 20.33 -7.31 14.59
CA SER A 695 19.94 -5.91 14.48
C SER A 695 18.42 -5.73 14.55
N TRP A 696 18.02 -4.52 14.94
CA TRP A 696 16.65 -4.04 14.78
C TRP A 696 16.39 -3.69 13.31
N THR A 697 15.21 -4.04 12.79
CA THR A 697 14.82 -3.82 11.39
C THR A 697 14.46 -2.36 11.08
N GLY A 698 14.22 -1.54 12.12
CA GLY A 698 13.62 -0.23 11.98
C GLY A 698 12.09 -0.29 12.01
N TRP A 699 11.46 0.89 12.15
CA TRP A 699 10.00 1.02 12.24
C TRP A 699 9.35 0.82 10.88
N GLN A 700 8.41 -0.13 10.83
CA GLN A 700 7.60 -0.46 9.67
C GLN A 700 6.13 -0.15 9.97
N ASP A 701 5.50 0.68 9.15
CA ASP A 701 4.08 1.01 9.26
C ASP A 701 3.23 -0.23 8.90
N GLN A 702 2.34 -0.62 9.80
CA GLN A 702 1.37 -1.73 9.63
C GLN A 702 -0.03 -1.20 9.29
N GLY A 703 -0.20 0.12 9.18
CA GLY A 703 -1.43 0.80 8.84
C GLY A 703 -2.47 0.84 9.97
N GLY A 704 -3.67 1.28 9.59
CA GLY A 704 -4.82 1.43 10.48
C GLY A 704 -4.82 2.74 11.29
N GLN A 705 -5.91 2.93 12.04
CA GLN A 705 -6.11 4.05 12.95
C GLN A 705 -6.67 3.50 14.26
N TRP A 706 -5.84 3.51 15.29
CA TRP A 706 -6.08 2.76 16.52
C TRP A 706 -6.28 3.69 17.71
N GLY A 707 -7.20 3.31 18.59
CA GLY A 707 -7.53 4.08 19.78
C GLY A 707 -6.67 3.76 21.01
N GLY A 708 -5.74 2.81 20.93
CA GLY A 708 -4.91 2.37 22.05
C GLY A 708 -3.85 1.36 21.63
N GLY A 709 -2.95 1.02 22.56
CA GLY A 709 -1.90 0.02 22.34
C GLY A 709 -2.45 -1.33 21.89
N ALA A 710 -1.60 -2.06 21.17
CA ALA A 710 -1.90 -3.42 20.75
C ALA A 710 -1.61 -4.43 21.87
N ALA A 711 -1.97 -5.69 21.63
CA ALA A 711 -1.41 -6.86 22.32
C ALA A 711 -0.81 -7.78 21.26
N ALA A 712 0.26 -8.50 21.58
CA ALA A 712 0.92 -9.38 20.64
C ALA A 712 1.34 -10.69 21.32
N VAL A 713 1.16 -11.83 20.65
CA VAL A 713 1.65 -13.14 21.09
C VAL A 713 2.09 -13.95 19.88
N CYS A 714 3.06 -14.85 20.07
CA CYS A 714 3.34 -15.88 19.07
C CYS A 714 2.79 -17.21 19.56
N GLU A 715 2.02 -17.89 18.72
CA GLU A 715 1.55 -19.23 19.04
C GLU A 715 2.72 -20.23 19.10
N PRO A 716 2.75 -21.14 20.10
CA PRO A 716 3.78 -22.16 20.20
C PRO A 716 3.94 -22.98 18.93
N GLY A 717 5.15 -22.99 18.35
CA GLY A 717 5.50 -23.77 17.16
C GLY A 717 5.18 -23.10 15.83
N THR A 718 4.78 -21.83 15.83
CA THR A 718 4.48 -21.05 14.62
C THR A 718 5.57 -20.01 14.32
N THR A 719 5.48 -19.39 13.14
CA THR A 719 6.30 -18.24 12.74
C THR A 719 5.45 -16.99 12.59
N THR A 720 4.31 -16.96 13.27
CA THR A 720 3.28 -15.94 13.09
C THR A 720 3.01 -15.27 14.42
N VAL A 721 2.93 -13.94 14.39
CA VAL A 721 2.56 -13.12 15.53
C VAL A 721 1.11 -12.72 15.39
N ASP A 722 0.31 -13.09 16.38
CA ASP A 722 -1.07 -12.66 16.55
C ASP A 722 -1.10 -11.33 17.29
N VAL A 723 -1.76 -10.35 16.67
CA VAL A 723 -1.87 -8.98 17.18
C VAL A 723 -3.33 -8.67 17.42
N LEU A 724 -3.67 -8.18 18.61
CA LEU A 724 -4.96 -7.56 18.90
C LEU A 724 -4.82 -6.04 18.95
N ALA A 725 -5.75 -5.32 18.36
CA ALA A 725 -5.77 -3.86 18.44
C ALA A 725 -7.20 -3.33 18.59
N ARG A 726 -7.31 -2.17 19.25
CA ARG A 726 -8.59 -1.51 19.50
C ARG A 726 -8.75 -0.33 18.55
N ALA A 727 -9.78 -0.34 17.72
CA ALA A 727 -10.09 0.76 16.81
C ALA A 727 -10.60 2.00 17.55
N LEU A 728 -10.66 3.14 16.86
CA LEU A 728 -11.14 4.42 17.43
C LEU A 728 -12.60 4.37 17.93
N ASP A 729 -13.42 3.51 17.34
CA ASP A 729 -14.82 3.29 17.75
C ASP A 729 -14.97 2.31 18.94
N ARG A 730 -13.83 1.85 19.48
CA ARG A 730 -13.66 0.90 20.59
C ARG A 730 -13.92 -0.57 20.24
N SER A 731 -14.12 -0.90 18.98
CA SER A 731 -14.18 -2.31 18.54
C SER A 731 -12.79 -2.96 18.60
N MET A 732 -12.76 -4.27 18.86
CA MET A 732 -11.52 -5.03 18.93
C MET A 732 -11.34 -5.90 17.71
N TRP A 733 -10.10 -5.96 17.26
CA TRP A 733 -9.69 -6.58 16.03
C TRP A 733 -8.47 -7.46 16.28
N HIS A 734 -8.39 -8.58 15.57
CA HIS A 734 -7.29 -9.54 15.61
C HIS A 734 -6.68 -9.71 14.23
N SER A 735 -5.35 -9.75 14.12
CA SER A 735 -4.69 -10.14 12.89
C SER A 735 -3.46 -11.01 13.14
N ALA A 736 -3.10 -11.83 12.16
CA ALA A 736 -1.94 -12.71 12.22
C ALA A 736 -0.91 -12.30 11.16
N MET A 737 0.33 -12.06 11.58
CA MET A 737 1.42 -11.53 10.73
C MET A 737 2.66 -12.43 10.77
N PRO A 738 3.41 -12.61 9.68
CA PRO A 738 4.72 -13.29 9.74
C PRO A 738 5.67 -12.59 10.72
N SER A 739 6.38 -13.35 11.55
CA SER A 739 7.47 -12.86 12.42
C SER A 739 8.66 -12.32 11.60
N SER A 740 9.47 -11.43 12.19
CA SER A 740 10.46 -10.59 11.48
C SER A 740 11.75 -11.33 11.14
#